data_AF-A0A662VKB2-F1
#
_entry.id   AF-A0A662VKB2-F1
#
_cell.length_a   1.000
_cell.length_b   1.000
_cell.length_c   1.000
_cell.angle_alpha   90.00
_cell.angle_beta   90.00
_cell.angle_gamma   90.00
#
_symmetry.space_group_name_H-M   'P 1'
#
loop_
_entity.id
_entity.type
_entity.pdbx_description
1 polymer ?
#
loop_
_entity_poly.entity_id
_entity_poly.type
_entity_poly.pdbx_seq_one_letter_code
_entity_poly.pdbx_strand_id
1 'polypeptide(L)'
;MDGSTTIKYYDESNLAKVISKCFIIGIATDLDEFKEWLKEYHKREFDEIFLGYKFFIETAIRTLLLSVEQGNIGIQQDFEFYRASFRGVPIEDIPNTCEKVIMLKRIWNICKKLRRSRISTITPLLDQIKREIVKPFMTVFEEYASSAVKEMDKFQALRYSAMFFLNTYLNDSHEGLPYGYFLSAPMFEGSLTKEYLKKVYIGYVYTLQFVWFKLLGSKFTKTKLVDLHRACEIYAERAKKSIELELGIPVSEEELLESEHIFHHNEDAANIQAEVRPLTKDEIDLLNKQREELEEIICWYALDEFFTIINEEILKPMMKNFSIKIPFDSTLKVRSEIDKNIFSELLNPEGVDEPEYMIKDDENSIKKRLEYFFLWYDVEVLDTQKITLFNGVPAFVTMLLGSVTLKKMEHGDKVLVRRIKHPANGGYDYSYAILIEVYGVISDSSGWIVFFDCATDYSGGGDSNRLTAETFIEEFSKAGLVEVKEMVVDKKLFKKFLVEKSTSTVFNAKISLLPFGKHVLDLEETARKLENFVGATKGKLLELLVYYYLTKQDDAFGYTKIEWDRRIGGKQIDVLADAEDGTVHIFECKASIGDPQERINELREKATAVKEQYKKEVVPHLVVWKVVDPYRKMKIEEAGIDLMSAEDFLRERAFSDKEKEKLKNVFDFRIGKYLSYL
;
A
#
# COMPACT_ATOMS: atom_id res chain seq x y z
N MET A 1 28.29 -30.70 -5.10
CA MET A 1 26.90 -30.87 -5.54
C MET A 1 26.32 -29.47 -5.59
N ASP A 2 26.23 -28.88 -6.78
CA ASP A 2 25.62 -27.56 -6.97
C ASP A 2 24.13 -27.68 -6.66
N GLY A 3 23.76 -27.21 -5.47
CA GLY A 3 22.37 -27.15 -5.01
C GLY A 3 21.66 -25.91 -5.54
N SER A 4 21.75 -25.62 -6.84
CA SER A 4 20.80 -24.70 -7.46
C SER A 4 19.49 -25.46 -7.65
N THR A 5 18.55 -25.26 -6.73
CA THR A 5 17.15 -25.64 -6.86
C THR A 5 16.55 -24.84 -8.01
N THR A 6 16.91 -25.25 -9.24
CA THR A 6 16.30 -24.71 -10.44
C THR A 6 14.93 -25.36 -10.51
N ILE A 7 13.90 -24.62 -10.11
CA ILE A 7 12.50 -25.02 -10.26
C ILE A 7 12.26 -25.25 -11.76
N LYS A 8 12.40 -26.50 -12.22
CA LYS A 8 12.21 -26.89 -13.62
C LYS A 8 10.72 -27.12 -13.90
N TYR A 9 9.95 -26.04 -13.94
CA TYR A 9 8.67 -26.03 -14.65
C TYR A 9 8.88 -25.32 -15.99
N TYR A 10 9.24 -26.07 -17.03
CA TYR A 10 9.00 -25.61 -18.39
C TYR A 10 7.53 -25.91 -18.69
N ASP A 11 6.65 -24.99 -18.33
CA ASP A 11 5.31 -25.02 -18.89
C ASP A 11 5.41 -24.60 -20.37
N GLU A 12 5.14 -25.55 -21.28
CA GLU A 12 5.15 -25.33 -22.73
C GLU A 12 4.22 -24.15 -23.13
N SER A 13 3.24 -23.80 -22.30
CA SER A 13 2.36 -22.63 -22.48
C SER A 13 3.11 -21.28 -22.49
N ASN A 14 4.29 -21.22 -21.86
CA ASN A 14 5.02 -19.97 -21.66
C ASN A 14 5.81 -19.53 -22.90
N LEU A 15 6.31 -20.46 -23.72
CA LEU A 15 7.01 -20.11 -24.96
C LEU A 15 6.07 -19.40 -25.94
N ALA A 16 4.89 -19.98 -26.18
CA ALA A 16 3.91 -19.42 -27.11
C ALA A 16 3.52 -17.99 -26.74
N LYS A 17 3.31 -17.72 -25.44
CA LYS A 17 3.03 -16.39 -24.88
C LYS A 17 4.12 -15.37 -25.22
N VAL A 18 5.38 -15.67 -24.89
CA VAL A 18 6.51 -14.75 -25.10
C VAL A 18 6.73 -14.48 -26.59
N ILE A 19 6.84 -15.53 -27.41
CA ILE A 19 7.13 -15.38 -28.85
C ILE A 19 6.01 -14.63 -29.56
N SER A 20 4.75 -14.90 -29.24
CA SER A 20 3.61 -14.22 -29.86
C SER A 20 3.62 -12.71 -29.62
N LYS A 21 3.95 -12.28 -28.40
CA LYS A 21 4.05 -10.87 -28.04
C LYS A 21 5.22 -10.19 -28.76
N CYS A 22 6.36 -10.87 -28.86
CA CYS A 22 7.48 -10.41 -29.69
C CYS A 22 7.12 -10.29 -31.18
N PHE A 23 6.35 -11.25 -31.70
CA PHE A 23 5.88 -11.22 -33.09
C PHE A 23 4.94 -10.04 -33.35
N ILE A 24 4.02 -9.75 -32.43
CA ILE A 24 3.16 -8.55 -32.48
C ILE A 24 4.00 -7.26 -32.49
N ILE A 25 5.00 -7.16 -31.60
CA ILE A 25 5.92 -6.01 -31.57
C ILE A 25 6.69 -5.89 -32.88
N GLY A 26 7.16 -7.01 -33.44
CA GLY A 26 7.83 -7.05 -34.74
C GLY A 26 6.98 -6.46 -35.87
N ILE A 27 5.70 -6.81 -35.92
CA ILE A 27 4.74 -6.24 -36.88
C ILE A 27 4.55 -4.74 -36.62
N ALA A 28 4.25 -4.35 -35.38
CA ALA A 28 3.90 -2.97 -35.04
C ALA A 28 5.07 -1.98 -35.21
N THR A 29 6.31 -2.47 -35.10
CA THR A 29 7.52 -1.66 -35.28
C THR A 29 7.92 -1.48 -36.75
N ASP A 30 7.20 -2.07 -37.70
CA ASP A 30 7.36 -1.78 -39.13
C ASP A 30 6.71 -0.44 -39.52
N LEU A 31 7.43 0.64 -39.21
CA LEU A 31 6.94 2.00 -39.37
C LEU A 31 6.66 2.36 -40.84
N ASP A 32 7.46 1.87 -41.77
CA ASP A 32 7.32 2.22 -43.19
C ASP A 32 6.08 1.55 -43.78
N GLU A 33 5.89 0.24 -43.52
CA GLU A 33 4.66 -0.45 -43.92
C GLU A 33 3.42 0.14 -43.23
N PHE A 34 3.52 0.52 -41.95
CA PHE A 34 2.41 1.14 -41.24
C PHE A 34 2.01 2.49 -41.85
N LYS A 35 2.99 3.34 -42.20
CA LYS A 35 2.75 4.63 -42.87
C LYS A 35 2.11 4.45 -44.24
N GLU A 36 2.60 3.48 -45.01
CA GLU A 36 2.04 3.16 -46.33
C GLU A 36 0.60 2.70 -46.20
N TRP A 37 0.31 1.77 -45.29
CA TRP A 37 -1.03 1.28 -45.00
C TRP A 37 -1.97 2.41 -44.56
N LEU A 38 -1.52 3.28 -43.65
CA LEU A 38 -2.31 4.41 -43.16
C LEU A 38 -2.70 5.36 -44.30
N LYS A 39 -1.75 5.67 -45.19
CA LYS A 39 -1.97 6.52 -46.35
C LYS A 39 -2.88 5.86 -47.39
N GLU A 40 -2.69 4.57 -47.65
CA GLU A 40 -3.45 3.85 -48.66
C GLU A 40 -4.92 3.67 -48.23
N TYR A 41 -5.15 3.13 -47.04
CA TYR A 41 -6.47 2.69 -46.60
C TYR A 41 -7.26 3.76 -45.82
N HIS A 42 -6.57 4.65 -45.11
CA HIS A 42 -7.23 5.62 -44.21
C HIS A 42 -7.03 7.08 -44.59
N LYS A 43 -6.16 7.37 -45.57
CA LYS A 43 -5.87 8.74 -46.03
C LYS A 43 -5.44 9.68 -44.88
N ARG A 44 -4.70 9.14 -43.91
CA ARG A 44 -4.20 9.87 -42.74
C ARG A 44 -2.69 9.99 -42.76
N GLU A 45 -2.21 11.07 -42.15
CA GLU A 45 -0.79 11.29 -41.91
C GLU A 45 -0.35 10.71 -40.56
N PHE A 46 0.88 10.20 -40.50
CA PHE A 46 1.40 9.54 -39.30
C PHE A 46 1.48 10.47 -38.08
N ASP A 47 1.76 11.75 -38.30
CA ASP A 47 1.92 12.74 -37.23
C ASP A 47 0.64 12.91 -36.41
N GLU A 48 -0.54 12.73 -37.02
CA GLU A 48 -1.85 12.81 -36.35
C GLU A 48 -2.05 11.69 -35.32
N ILE A 49 -1.42 10.54 -35.55
CA ILE A 49 -1.64 9.33 -34.77
C ILE A 49 -0.40 8.89 -33.97
N PHE A 50 0.71 9.63 -34.09
CA PHE A 50 2.01 9.26 -33.52
C PHE A 50 1.94 8.90 -32.03
N LEU A 51 1.24 9.69 -31.21
CA LEU A 51 1.16 9.45 -29.77
C LEU A 51 0.48 8.11 -29.44
N GLY A 52 -0.59 7.79 -30.16
CA GLY A 52 -1.28 6.51 -30.02
C GLY A 52 -0.49 5.32 -30.54
N TYR A 53 0.21 5.49 -31.67
CA TYR A 53 1.14 4.48 -32.20
C TYR A 53 2.22 4.12 -31.18
N LYS A 54 2.84 5.14 -30.58
CA LYS A 54 3.84 4.99 -29.52
C LYS A 54 3.27 4.27 -28.29
N PHE A 55 2.07 4.64 -27.88
CA PHE A 55 1.37 4.03 -26.75
C PHE A 55 1.02 2.55 -27.01
N PHE A 56 0.64 2.20 -28.24
CA PHE A 56 0.42 0.80 -28.64
C PHE A 56 1.68 -0.05 -28.48
N ILE A 57 2.82 0.44 -28.98
CA ILE A 57 4.09 -0.29 -28.88
C ILE A 57 4.56 -0.39 -27.42
N GLU A 58 4.40 0.67 -26.63
CA GLU A 58 4.65 0.62 -25.18
C GLU A 58 3.82 -0.48 -24.53
N THR A 59 2.51 -0.51 -24.83
CA THR A 59 1.58 -1.50 -24.27
C THR A 59 1.98 -2.92 -24.70
N ALA A 60 2.31 -3.13 -25.97
CA ALA A 60 2.79 -4.43 -26.46
C ALA A 60 4.08 -4.87 -25.73
N ILE A 61 5.05 -3.97 -25.52
CA ILE A 61 6.28 -4.27 -24.75
C ILE A 61 5.95 -4.60 -23.29
N ARG A 62 5.01 -3.87 -22.66
CA ARG A 62 4.53 -4.19 -21.30
C ARG A 62 3.94 -5.59 -21.21
N THR A 63 3.17 -6.01 -22.22
CA THR A 63 2.67 -7.39 -22.25
C THR A 63 3.80 -8.41 -22.36
N LEU A 64 4.84 -8.11 -23.15
CA LEU A 64 6.02 -8.97 -23.27
C LEU A 64 6.75 -9.10 -21.94
N LEU A 65 6.96 -7.96 -21.25
CA LEU A 65 7.58 -7.93 -19.92
C LEU A 65 6.85 -8.84 -18.93
N LEU A 66 5.52 -8.79 -18.87
CA LEU A 66 4.71 -9.71 -18.07
C LEU A 66 4.94 -11.19 -18.45
N SER A 67 5.01 -11.50 -19.74
CA SER A 67 5.27 -12.88 -20.18
C SER A 67 6.69 -13.36 -19.92
N VAL A 68 7.68 -12.48 -19.94
CA VAL A 68 9.06 -12.82 -19.54
C VAL A 68 9.15 -13.00 -18.03
N GLU A 69 8.45 -12.16 -17.27
CA GLU A 69 8.36 -12.25 -15.81
C GLU A 69 7.77 -13.59 -15.36
N GLN A 70 6.60 -13.97 -15.89
CA GLN A 70 5.91 -15.22 -15.55
C GLN A 70 6.48 -16.45 -16.25
N GLY A 71 7.11 -16.26 -17.41
CA GLY A 71 7.55 -17.35 -18.27
C GLY A 71 8.86 -18.00 -17.85
N ASN A 72 9.04 -19.25 -18.27
CA ASN A 72 10.33 -19.95 -18.19
C ASN A 72 10.84 -20.26 -19.60
N ILE A 73 11.79 -19.44 -20.05
CA ILE A 73 12.48 -19.57 -21.34
C ILE A 73 13.97 -19.88 -21.15
N GLY A 74 14.32 -20.51 -20.02
CA GLY A 74 15.71 -20.79 -19.66
C GLY A 74 16.46 -19.62 -19.03
N ILE A 75 15.78 -18.50 -18.73
CA ILE A 75 16.37 -17.37 -17.99
C ILE A 75 16.15 -17.57 -16.50
N GLN A 76 17.23 -17.51 -15.71
CA GLN A 76 17.21 -17.78 -14.28
C GLN A 76 16.48 -16.68 -13.51
N GLN A 77 15.72 -17.15 -12.52
CA GLN A 77 15.00 -16.35 -11.54
C GLN A 77 15.39 -16.85 -10.16
N ASP A 78 15.55 -15.92 -9.21
CA ASP A 78 15.75 -16.22 -7.81
C ASP A 78 14.47 -15.96 -6.98
N PHE A 79 14.55 -16.28 -5.70
CA PHE A 79 13.43 -16.13 -4.77
C PHE A 79 13.13 -14.65 -4.47
N GLU A 80 14.16 -13.81 -4.42
CA GLU A 80 14.05 -12.36 -4.26
C GLU A 80 13.18 -11.74 -5.36
N PHE A 81 13.45 -12.06 -6.62
CA PHE A 81 12.67 -11.56 -7.74
C PHE A 81 11.26 -12.14 -7.77
N TYR A 82 11.12 -13.46 -7.52
CA TYR A 82 9.78 -14.07 -7.38
C TYR A 82 8.92 -13.30 -6.39
N ARG A 83 9.48 -13.01 -5.22
CA ARG A 83 8.73 -12.35 -4.16
C ARG A 83 8.44 -10.88 -4.47
N ALA A 84 9.42 -10.16 -5.01
CA ALA A 84 9.25 -8.80 -5.47
C ALA A 84 8.11 -8.70 -6.51
N SER A 85 8.09 -9.64 -7.45
CA SER A 85 7.04 -9.72 -8.47
C SER A 85 5.66 -9.98 -7.90
N PHE A 86 5.54 -10.98 -7.01
CA PHE A 86 4.29 -11.29 -6.34
C PHE A 86 3.71 -10.10 -5.58
N ARG A 87 4.58 -9.28 -4.95
CA ARG A 87 4.16 -8.06 -4.23
C ARG A 87 3.93 -6.85 -5.13
N GLY A 88 4.22 -6.94 -6.43
CA GLY A 88 4.11 -5.83 -7.37
C GLY A 88 5.12 -4.72 -7.08
N VAL A 89 6.34 -5.07 -6.65
CA VAL A 89 7.41 -4.08 -6.44
C VAL A 89 7.83 -3.50 -7.79
N PRO A 90 7.98 -2.17 -7.94
CA PRO A 90 8.45 -1.57 -9.17
C PRO A 90 9.81 -2.13 -9.60
N ILE A 91 9.98 -2.45 -10.89
CA ILE A 91 11.19 -3.11 -11.40
C ILE A 91 12.47 -2.29 -11.14
N GLU A 92 12.38 -0.97 -11.10
CA GLU A 92 13.48 -0.07 -10.71
C GLU A 92 13.93 -0.22 -9.26
N ASP A 93 13.03 -0.65 -8.38
CA ASP A 93 13.29 -0.86 -6.96
C ASP A 93 13.75 -2.30 -6.66
N ILE A 94 13.87 -3.17 -7.66
CA ILE A 94 14.36 -4.55 -7.47
C ILE A 94 15.87 -4.59 -7.76
N PRO A 95 16.72 -5.10 -6.84
CA PRO A 95 18.17 -5.23 -7.11
C PRO A 95 18.46 -6.25 -8.23
N ASN A 96 19.61 -6.15 -8.90
CA ASN A 96 19.98 -7.02 -10.03
C ASN A 96 20.42 -8.42 -9.59
N THR A 97 19.61 -9.12 -8.81
CA THR A 97 19.96 -10.38 -8.15
C THR A 97 19.98 -11.59 -9.10
N CYS A 98 19.24 -11.54 -10.22
CA CYS A 98 19.20 -12.62 -11.22
C CYS A 98 19.12 -12.13 -12.68
N GLU A 99 19.34 -13.06 -13.62
CA GLU A 99 19.28 -12.85 -15.08
C GLU A 99 17.95 -12.21 -15.52
N LYS A 100 16.82 -12.65 -14.94
CA LYS A 100 15.49 -12.15 -15.31
C LYS A 100 15.30 -10.67 -14.95
N VAL A 101 15.77 -10.21 -13.78
CA VAL A 101 15.71 -8.79 -13.40
C VAL A 101 16.48 -7.93 -14.39
N ILE A 102 17.70 -8.36 -14.75
CA ILE A 102 18.56 -7.65 -15.71
C ILE A 102 17.84 -7.51 -17.06
N MET A 103 17.32 -8.62 -17.60
CA MET A 103 16.56 -8.62 -18.86
C MET A 103 15.34 -7.69 -18.81
N LEU A 104 14.52 -7.78 -17.76
CA LEU A 104 13.32 -6.95 -17.61
C LEU A 104 13.67 -5.47 -17.52
N LYS A 105 14.67 -5.09 -16.71
CA LYS A 105 15.15 -3.70 -16.64
C LYS A 105 15.70 -3.21 -17.98
N ARG A 106 16.39 -4.05 -18.73
CA ARG A 106 16.93 -3.69 -20.06
C ARG A 106 15.81 -3.37 -21.04
N ILE A 107 14.85 -4.28 -21.18
CA ILE A 107 13.66 -4.11 -22.04
C ILE A 107 12.89 -2.86 -21.59
N TRP A 108 12.70 -2.70 -20.28
CA TRP A 108 11.99 -1.56 -19.72
C TRP A 108 12.71 -0.23 -19.96
N ASN A 109 14.03 -0.17 -19.87
CA ASN A 109 14.82 1.02 -20.19
C ASN A 109 14.66 1.46 -21.65
N ILE A 110 14.58 0.50 -22.59
CA ILE A 110 14.24 0.79 -24.00
C ILE A 110 12.81 1.34 -24.09
N CYS A 111 11.87 0.74 -23.37
CA CYS A 111 10.49 1.22 -23.29
C CYS A 111 10.39 2.65 -22.71
N LYS A 112 11.20 3.01 -21.71
CA LYS A 112 11.26 4.38 -21.17
C LYS A 112 11.76 5.39 -22.20
N LYS A 113 12.75 5.01 -23.03
CA LYS A 113 13.19 5.84 -24.17
C LYS A 113 12.06 6.01 -25.19
N LEU A 114 11.26 4.96 -25.42
CA LEU A 114 10.09 5.01 -26.31
C LEU A 114 9.11 6.04 -25.81
N ARG A 115 8.71 6.01 -24.54
CA ARG A 115 7.79 7.00 -23.96
C ARG A 115 8.22 8.45 -24.19
N ARG A 116 9.52 8.72 -24.12
CA ARG A 116 10.11 10.06 -24.28
C ARG A 116 10.44 10.45 -25.72
N SER A 117 10.29 9.53 -26.68
CA SER A 117 10.66 9.78 -28.06
C SER A 117 9.71 10.78 -28.75
N ARG A 118 10.29 11.50 -29.71
CA ARG A 118 9.60 12.36 -30.68
C ARG A 118 9.56 11.66 -32.04
N ILE A 119 8.72 12.14 -32.94
CA ILE A 119 8.61 11.63 -34.33
C ILE A 119 9.98 11.56 -35.01
N SER A 120 10.82 12.59 -34.87
CA SER A 120 12.16 12.63 -35.47
C SER A 120 13.15 11.59 -34.91
N THR A 121 12.84 10.99 -33.76
CA THR A 121 13.72 10.06 -33.04
C THR A 121 13.15 8.66 -32.93
N ILE A 122 11.94 8.41 -33.46
CA ILE A 122 11.25 7.13 -33.28
C ILE A 122 11.92 6.02 -34.10
N THR A 123 12.31 6.28 -35.35
CA THR A 123 12.86 5.25 -36.26
C THR A 123 14.08 4.53 -35.68
N PRO A 124 15.16 5.24 -35.25
CA PRO A 124 16.32 4.55 -34.67
C PRO A 124 15.99 3.74 -33.42
N LEU A 125 14.97 4.17 -32.67
CA LEU A 125 14.51 3.46 -31.48
C LEU A 125 13.69 2.21 -31.82
N LEU A 126 12.85 2.26 -32.87
CA LEU A 126 12.16 1.07 -33.38
C LEU A 126 13.16 0.04 -33.92
N ASP A 127 14.21 0.49 -34.60
CA ASP A 127 15.30 -0.39 -35.04
C ASP A 127 16.05 -1.02 -33.85
N GLN A 128 16.26 -0.25 -32.78
CA GLN A 128 16.77 -0.78 -31.53
C GLN A 128 15.83 -1.85 -30.95
N ILE A 129 14.53 -1.60 -30.87
CA ILE A 129 13.54 -2.57 -30.38
C ILE A 129 13.58 -3.85 -31.23
N LYS A 130 13.59 -3.74 -32.56
CA LYS A 130 13.69 -4.89 -33.47
C LYS A 130 14.96 -5.70 -33.24
N ARG A 131 16.10 -5.03 -33.12
CA ARG A 131 17.41 -5.69 -32.98
C ARG A 131 17.63 -6.31 -31.60
N GLU A 132 17.30 -5.59 -30.52
CA GLU A 132 17.64 -5.99 -29.15
C GLU A 132 16.52 -6.77 -28.45
N ILE A 133 15.26 -6.57 -28.85
CA ILE A 133 14.11 -7.26 -28.25
C ILE A 133 13.59 -8.32 -29.23
N VAL A 134 13.07 -7.92 -30.40
CA VAL A 134 12.34 -8.85 -31.28
C VAL A 134 13.25 -9.97 -31.80
N LYS A 135 14.42 -9.62 -32.33
CA LYS A 135 15.33 -10.57 -32.99
C LYS A 135 15.73 -11.75 -32.09
N PRO A 136 16.22 -11.58 -30.85
CA PRO A 136 16.54 -12.71 -29.97
C PRO A 136 15.40 -13.71 -29.80
N PHE A 137 14.18 -13.23 -29.52
CA PHE A 137 13.02 -14.12 -29.35
C PHE A 137 12.62 -14.79 -30.66
N MET A 138 12.71 -14.08 -31.79
CA MET A 138 12.45 -14.69 -33.10
C MET A 138 13.50 -15.74 -33.47
N THR A 139 14.76 -15.57 -33.09
CA THR A 139 15.79 -16.61 -33.21
C THR A 139 15.43 -17.84 -32.37
N VAL A 140 14.94 -17.65 -31.13
CA VAL A 140 14.41 -18.78 -30.32
C VAL A 140 13.27 -19.50 -31.03
N PHE A 141 12.34 -18.77 -31.63
CA PHE A 141 11.26 -19.36 -32.42
C PHE A 141 11.77 -20.13 -33.63
N GLU A 142 12.73 -19.57 -34.36
CA GLU A 142 13.29 -20.16 -35.58
C GLU A 142 14.03 -21.46 -35.28
N GLU A 143 14.90 -21.45 -34.29
CA GLU A 143 15.84 -22.54 -34.00
C GLU A 143 15.27 -23.58 -33.02
N TYR A 144 14.47 -23.17 -32.03
CA TYR A 144 14.10 -24.03 -30.88
C TYR A 144 12.61 -24.36 -30.80
N ALA A 145 11.72 -23.66 -31.51
CA ALA A 145 10.28 -23.92 -31.43
C ALA A 145 9.79 -24.96 -32.45
N SER A 146 8.75 -25.70 -32.07
CA SER A 146 7.88 -26.48 -32.96
C SER A 146 6.42 -26.09 -32.75
N SER A 147 5.58 -26.38 -33.73
CA SER A 147 4.15 -26.51 -33.48
C SER A 147 3.91 -27.65 -32.47
N ALA A 148 3.11 -27.37 -31.45
CA ALA A 148 2.57 -28.39 -30.55
C ALA A 148 1.38 -29.12 -31.18
N VAL A 149 0.77 -28.54 -32.21
CA VAL A 149 -0.43 -29.06 -32.90
C VAL A 149 -0.01 -29.68 -34.23
N LYS A 150 -0.28 -30.98 -34.39
CA LYS A 150 0.27 -31.80 -35.48
C LYS A 150 -0.14 -31.32 -36.87
N GLU A 151 -1.38 -30.83 -37.01
CA GLU A 151 -1.98 -30.37 -38.26
C GLU A 151 -1.61 -28.93 -38.63
N MET A 152 -0.81 -28.26 -37.78
CA MET A 152 -0.49 -26.84 -37.91
C MET A 152 1.01 -26.66 -38.13
N ASP A 153 1.38 -25.87 -39.13
CA ASP A 153 2.78 -25.49 -39.30
C ASP A 153 3.20 -24.49 -38.21
N LYS A 154 4.52 -24.38 -37.97
CA LYS A 154 5.07 -23.58 -36.89
C LYS A 154 4.70 -22.08 -37.00
N PHE A 155 4.64 -21.51 -38.21
CA PHE A 155 4.28 -20.11 -38.41
C PHE A 155 2.78 -19.88 -38.27
N GLN A 156 1.95 -20.83 -38.72
CA GLN A 156 0.53 -20.79 -38.46
C GLN A 156 0.22 -20.83 -36.96
N ALA A 157 0.93 -21.68 -36.20
CA ALA A 157 0.83 -21.75 -34.74
C ALA A 157 1.18 -20.42 -34.06
N LEU A 158 2.31 -19.81 -34.45
CA LEU A 158 2.70 -18.49 -33.96
C LEU A 158 1.64 -17.43 -34.27
N ARG A 159 1.18 -17.37 -35.53
CA ARG A 159 0.20 -16.39 -35.99
C ARG A 159 -1.10 -16.48 -35.21
N TYR A 160 -1.57 -17.68 -34.92
CA TYR A 160 -2.81 -17.91 -34.16
C TYR A 160 -2.66 -17.57 -32.69
N SER A 161 -1.53 -17.94 -32.10
CA SER A 161 -1.21 -17.56 -30.74
C SER A 161 -1.09 -16.03 -30.61
N ALA A 162 -0.51 -15.36 -31.60
CA ALA A 162 -0.45 -13.89 -31.66
C ALA A 162 -1.84 -13.26 -31.76
N MET A 163 -2.76 -13.80 -32.56
CA MET A 163 -4.14 -13.30 -32.60
C MET A 163 -4.84 -13.41 -31.24
N PHE A 164 -4.67 -14.54 -30.54
CA PHE A 164 -5.24 -14.71 -29.21
C PHE A 164 -4.68 -13.66 -28.24
N PHE A 165 -3.36 -13.52 -28.16
CA PHE A 165 -2.73 -12.57 -27.23
C PHE A 165 -2.97 -11.10 -27.60
N LEU A 166 -3.10 -10.79 -28.90
CA LEU A 166 -3.52 -9.47 -29.37
C LEU A 166 -4.94 -9.17 -28.88
N ASN A 167 -5.87 -10.13 -28.98
CA ASN A 167 -7.23 -9.94 -28.48
C ASN A 167 -7.26 -9.73 -26.96
N THR A 168 -6.64 -10.65 -26.21
CA THR A 168 -6.69 -10.65 -24.73
C THR A 168 -5.95 -9.49 -24.08
N TYR A 169 -4.82 -9.04 -24.62
CA TYR A 169 -4.00 -8.05 -23.91
C TYR A 169 -3.99 -6.66 -24.55
N LEU A 170 -4.39 -6.55 -25.82
CA LEU A 170 -4.30 -5.29 -26.56
C LEU A 170 -5.66 -4.82 -27.12
N ASN A 171 -6.63 -5.72 -27.31
CA ASN A 171 -7.99 -5.35 -27.70
C ASN A 171 -8.95 -5.27 -26.51
N ASP A 172 -8.81 -6.17 -25.55
CA ASP A 172 -9.56 -6.15 -24.29
C ASP A 172 -9.26 -4.84 -23.54
N SER A 173 -10.29 -4.04 -23.34
CA SER A 173 -10.23 -2.74 -22.66
C SER A 173 -11.43 -2.46 -21.77
N HIS A 174 -12.03 -3.51 -21.20
CA HIS A 174 -13.17 -3.43 -20.27
C HIS A 174 -12.91 -2.53 -19.05
N GLU A 175 -11.66 -2.34 -18.64
CA GLU A 175 -11.29 -1.43 -17.54
C GLU A 175 -11.08 0.04 -17.98
N GLY A 176 -11.41 0.38 -19.23
CA GLY A 176 -11.17 1.72 -19.80
C GLY A 176 -9.73 1.98 -20.28
N LEU A 177 -8.90 0.92 -20.32
CA LEU A 177 -7.56 0.90 -20.90
C LEU A 177 -7.21 -0.54 -21.32
N PRO A 178 -6.21 -0.76 -22.20
CA PRO A 178 -5.82 -2.10 -22.60
C PRO A 178 -5.40 -2.98 -21.41
N TYR A 179 -5.92 -4.20 -21.35
CA TYR A 179 -5.67 -5.15 -20.25
C TYR A 179 -4.17 -5.40 -20.01
N GLY A 180 -3.39 -5.44 -21.09
CA GLY A 180 -1.93 -5.57 -21.03
C GLY A 180 -1.22 -4.41 -20.32
N TYR A 181 -1.77 -3.21 -20.40
CA TYR A 181 -1.25 -2.07 -19.64
C TYR A 181 -1.63 -2.19 -18.17
N PHE A 182 -2.91 -2.47 -17.89
CA PHE A 182 -3.46 -2.59 -16.53
C PHE A 182 -2.67 -3.60 -15.68
N LEU A 183 -2.49 -4.83 -16.19
CA LEU A 183 -1.76 -5.88 -15.47
C LEU A 183 -0.29 -5.55 -15.21
N SER A 184 0.32 -4.73 -16.07
CA SER A 184 1.74 -4.38 -15.95
C SER A 184 2.00 -3.21 -15.01
N ALA A 185 0.96 -2.46 -14.65
CA ALA A 185 1.09 -1.20 -13.92
C ALA A 185 1.78 -1.33 -12.55
N PRO A 186 1.56 -2.39 -11.74
CA PRO A 186 2.22 -2.52 -10.43
C PRO A 186 3.75 -2.56 -10.53
N MET A 187 4.31 -3.36 -11.45
CA MET A 187 5.75 -3.53 -11.58
C MET A 187 6.41 -2.49 -12.51
N PHE A 188 5.68 -1.96 -13.50
CA PHE A 188 6.24 -1.06 -14.50
C PHE A 188 5.56 0.30 -14.42
N GLU A 189 6.24 1.26 -13.77
CA GLU A 189 5.71 2.59 -13.47
C GLU A 189 5.01 3.23 -14.68
N GLY A 190 3.76 3.61 -14.50
CA GLY A 190 2.96 4.32 -15.49
C GLY A 190 1.88 5.15 -14.80
N SER A 191 1.96 6.47 -14.90
CA SER A 191 0.85 7.35 -14.55
C SER A 191 0.08 7.69 -15.82
N LEU A 192 -1.07 7.05 -16.00
CA LEU A 192 -2.00 7.43 -17.06
C LEU A 192 -3.02 8.39 -16.48
N THR A 193 -3.10 9.57 -17.09
CA THR A 193 -4.24 10.47 -16.89
C THR A 193 -5.30 10.17 -17.94
N LYS A 194 -6.56 10.40 -17.60
CA LYS A 194 -7.70 10.26 -18.52
C LYS A 194 -7.53 11.15 -19.76
N GLU A 195 -7.04 12.37 -19.56
CA GLU A 195 -6.68 13.29 -20.64
C GLU A 195 -5.64 12.68 -21.61
N TYR A 196 -4.61 11.99 -21.09
CA TYR A 196 -3.62 11.33 -21.92
C TYR A 196 -4.23 10.13 -22.67
N LEU A 197 -5.03 9.30 -21.99
CA LEU A 197 -5.74 8.17 -22.60
C LEU A 197 -6.63 8.60 -23.78
N LYS A 198 -7.34 9.73 -23.64
CA LYS A 198 -8.13 10.33 -24.72
C LYS A 198 -7.26 10.75 -25.91
N LYS A 199 -6.08 11.35 -25.65
CA LYS A 199 -5.13 11.79 -26.69
C LYS A 199 -4.51 10.64 -27.46
N VAL A 200 -4.23 9.51 -26.82
CA VAL A 200 -3.56 8.36 -27.47
C VAL A 200 -4.52 7.37 -28.13
N TYR A 201 -5.81 7.41 -27.82
CA TYR A 201 -6.80 6.44 -28.32
C TYR A 201 -6.75 6.26 -29.85
N ILE A 202 -6.83 7.34 -30.62
CA ILE A 202 -6.98 7.24 -32.08
C ILE A 202 -5.81 6.50 -32.73
N GLY A 203 -4.57 6.86 -32.37
CA GLY A 203 -3.41 6.19 -32.93
C GLY A 203 -3.20 4.79 -32.41
N TYR A 204 -3.65 4.51 -31.18
CA TYR A 204 -3.62 3.15 -30.63
C TYR A 204 -4.48 2.22 -31.49
N VAL A 205 -5.72 2.61 -31.78
CA VAL A 205 -6.66 1.78 -32.52
C VAL A 205 -6.24 1.57 -33.98
N TYR A 206 -5.70 2.60 -34.66
CA TYR A 206 -5.14 2.40 -36.00
C TYR A 206 -3.97 1.42 -36.01
N THR A 207 -3.10 1.47 -34.99
CA THR A 207 -1.98 0.55 -34.89
C THR A 207 -2.45 -0.88 -34.60
N LEU A 208 -3.41 -1.04 -33.68
CA LEU A 208 -4.06 -2.31 -33.40
C LEU A 208 -4.72 -2.91 -34.66
N GLN A 209 -5.43 -2.07 -35.42
CA GLN A 209 -6.07 -2.47 -36.67
C GLN A 209 -5.05 -2.90 -37.73
N PHE A 210 -3.92 -2.20 -37.84
CA PHE A 210 -2.82 -2.58 -38.73
C PHE A 210 -2.24 -3.95 -38.36
N VAL A 211 -2.01 -4.22 -37.08
CA VAL A 211 -1.51 -5.54 -36.64
C VAL A 211 -2.53 -6.63 -37.00
N TRP A 212 -3.82 -6.41 -36.80
CA TRP A 212 -4.88 -7.32 -37.25
C TRP A 212 -4.87 -7.52 -38.77
N PHE A 213 -4.69 -6.46 -39.55
CA PHE A 213 -4.56 -6.52 -41.01
C PHE A 213 -3.41 -7.43 -41.43
N LYS A 214 -2.22 -7.27 -40.83
CA LYS A 214 -1.05 -8.12 -41.10
C LYS A 214 -1.28 -9.56 -40.66
N LEU A 215 -1.88 -9.76 -39.48
CA LEU A 215 -2.21 -11.08 -38.95
C LEU A 215 -3.34 -11.76 -39.71
N LEU A 216 -4.24 -11.10 -40.41
CA LEU A 216 -5.34 -11.76 -41.15
C LEU A 216 -5.09 -11.82 -42.65
N GLY A 217 -4.20 -10.97 -43.18
CA GLY A 217 -3.94 -10.85 -44.61
C GLY A 217 -5.23 -10.60 -45.39
N SER A 218 -5.45 -11.33 -46.48
CA SER A 218 -6.64 -11.18 -47.32
C SER A 218 -7.97 -11.53 -46.63
N LYS A 219 -7.95 -12.20 -45.46
CA LYS A 219 -9.16 -12.45 -44.69
C LYS A 219 -9.66 -11.22 -43.93
N PHE A 220 -8.80 -10.21 -43.70
CA PHE A 220 -9.13 -9.02 -42.93
C PHE A 220 -10.37 -8.30 -43.46
N THR A 221 -10.45 -8.14 -44.80
CA THR A 221 -11.56 -7.45 -45.48
C THR A 221 -12.91 -8.16 -45.37
N LYS A 222 -12.94 -9.39 -44.85
CA LYS A 222 -14.15 -10.19 -44.64
C LYS A 222 -14.63 -10.17 -43.18
N THR A 223 -13.92 -9.47 -42.30
CA THR A 223 -14.25 -9.38 -40.87
C THR A 223 -14.75 -7.98 -40.54
N LYS A 224 -15.44 -7.82 -39.41
CA LYS A 224 -15.83 -6.49 -38.92
C LYS A 224 -14.65 -5.62 -38.49
N LEU A 225 -13.44 -6.18 -38.38
CA LEU A 225 -12.23 -5.42 -37.99
C LEU A 225 -11.82 -4.35 -39.00
N VAL A 226 -12.39 -4.33 -40.20
CA VAL A 226 -12.25 -3.19 -41.13
C VAL A 226 -12.76 -1.87 -40.52
N ASP A 227 -13.68 -1.94 -39.56
CA ASP A 227 -14.25 -0.79 -38.85
C ASP A 227 -13.67 -0.59 -37.44
N LEU A 228 -12.57 -1.27 -37.07
CA LEU A 228 -12.01 -1.19 -35.71
C LEU A 228 -11.67 0.25 -35.29
N HIS A 229 -11.08 1.06 -36.18
CA HIS A 229 -10.81 2.49 -35.94
C HIS A 229 -12.06 3.33 -35.65
N ARG A 230 -13.25 2.83 -35.98
CA ARG A 230 -14.55 3.48 -35.77
C ARG A 230 -15.28 2.95 -34.54
N ALA A 231 -14.63 2.15 -33.69
CA ALA A 231 -15.26 1.55 -32.51
C ALA A 231 -16.03 2.59 -31.66
N CYS A 232 -15.42 3.74 -31.38
CA CYS A 232 -16.08 4.81 -30.63
C CYS A 232 -17.30 5.39 -31.35
N GLU A 233 -17.28 5.53 -32.68
CA GLU A 233 -18.43 6.01 -33.47
C GLU A 233 -19.59 5.01 -33.47
N ILE A 234 -19.27 3.71 -33.44
CA ILE A 234 -20.25 2.63 -33.59
C ILE A 234 -20.84 2.23 -32.22
N TYR A 235 -20.02 2.24 -31.16
CA TYR A 235 -20.35 1.58 -29.90
C TYR A 235 -20.35 2.48 -28.65
N ALA A 236 -20.00 3.77 -28.73
CA ALA A 236 -19.93 4.63 -27.54
C ALA A 236 -21.23 4.70 -26.73
N GLU A 237 -22.39 4.81 -27.37
CA GLU A 237 -23.68 4.84 -26.67
C GLU A 237 -23.97 3.53 -25.93
N ARG A 238 -23.61 2.39 -26.53
CA ARG A 238 -23.78 1.08 -25.90
C ARG A 238 -22.84 0.91 -24.71
N ALA A 239 -21.57 1.28 -24.88
CA ALA A 239 -20.59 1.28 -23.81
C ALA A 239 -21.05 2.17 -22.64
N LYS A 240 -21.64 3.33 -22.94
CA LYS A 240 -22.13 4.27 -21.93
C LYS A 240 -23.24 3.65 -21.09
N LYS A 241 -24.21 3.00 -21.73
CA LYS A 241 -25.28 2.27 -21.04
C LYS A 241 -24.74 1.13 -20.16
N SER A 242 -23.73 0.40 -20.62
CA SER A 242 -23.11 -0.69 -19.82
C SER A 242 -22.46 -0.16 -18.54
N ILE A 243 -21.70 0.93 -18.65
CA ILE A 243 -21.05 1.58 -17.51
C ILE A 243 -22.07 2.10 -16.51
N GLU A 244 -23.14 2.75 -16.99
CA GLU A 244 -24.21 3.26 -16.13
C GLU A 244 -24.89 2.13 -15.33
N LEU A 245 -25.08 0.96 -15.96
CA LEU A 245 -25.61 -0.22 -15.30
C LEU A 245 -24.65 -0.79 -14.24
N GLU A 246 -23.35 -0.90 -14.55
CA GLU A 246 -22.32 -1.39 -13.61
C GLU A 246 -22.16 -0.49 -12.38
N LEU A 247 -22.32 0.83 -12.55
CA LEU A 247 -22.31 1.81 -11.46
C LEU A 247 -23.61 1.82 -10.63
N GLY A 248 -24.62 1.03 -11.02
CA GLY A 248 -25.93 1.04 -10.36
C GLY A 248 -26.66 2.37 -10.52
N ILE A 249 -26.36 3.14 -11.56
CA ILE A 249 -27.08 4.38 -11.86
C ILE A 249 -28.43 3.98 -12.48
N PRO A 250 -29.57 4.44 -11.94
CA PRO A 250 -30.88 4.06 -12.45
C PRO A 250 -31.05 4.53 -13.89
N VAL A 251 -31.01 3.56 -14.82
CA VAL A 251 -31.48 3.70 -16.20
C VAL A 251 -33.02 3.76 -16.19
N SER A 252 -33.64 4.35 -17.21
CA SER A 252 -35.10 4.51 -17.22
C SER A 252 -35.82 3.17 -17.06
N GLU A 253 -37.04 3.17 -16.49
CA GLU A 253 -37.82 1.94 -16.22
C GLU A 253 -38.11 1.13 -17.50
N GLU A 254 -38.20 1.80 -18.66
CA GLU A 254 -38.29 1.20 -19.99
C GLU A 254 -36.98 0.49 -20.42
N GLU A 255 -35.81 0.99 -20.01
CA GLU A 255 -34.50 0.38 -20.30
C GLU A 255 -34.17 -0.80 -19.39
N LEU A 256 -34.65 -0.80 -18.14
CA LEU A 256 -34.56 -1.94 -17.23
C LEU A 256 -35.24 -3.18 -17.82
N LEU A 257 -36.41 -3.01 -18.44
CA LEU A 257 -37.17 -4.07 -19.10
C LEU A 257 -36.47 -4.63 -20.37
N GLU A 258 -35.67 -3.82 -21.08
CA GLU A 258 -34.84 -4.31 -22.19
C GLU A 258 -33.59 -5.05 -21.71
N SER A 259 -33.03 -4.65 -20.55
CA SER A 259 -31.84 -5.26 -19.96
C SER A 259 -32.10 -6.62 -19.31
N GLU A 260 -33.34 -6.89 -18.84
CA GLU A 260 -33.75 -8.21 -18.34
C GLU A 260 -33.58 -9.32 -19.40
N HIS A 261 -33.66 -8.99 -20.70
CA HIS A 261 -33.37 -9.94 -21.77
C HIS A 261 -31.88 -10.32 -21.92
N ILE A 262 -30.96 -9.54 -21.35
CA ILE A 262 -29.50 -9.77 -21.42
C ILE A 262 -29.00 -10.57 -20.21
N PHE A 263 -29.69 -10.53 -19.07
CA PHE A 263 -29.24 -11.12 -17.80
C PHE A 263 -29.88 -12.47 -17.42
N HIS A 264 -30.70 -13.08 -18.28
CA HIS A 264 -31.27 -14.41 -18.05
C HIS A 264 -30.23 -15.55 -18.25
N HIS A 265 -29.21 -15.62 -17.40
CA HIS A 265 -28.42 -16.83 -17.17
C HIS A 265 -27.94 -17.05 -15.72
N ASN A 266 -28.41 -16.26 -14.75
CA ASN A 266 -28.17 -16.56 -13.33
C ASN A 266 -29.50 -16.66 -12.56
N GLU A 267 -29.93 -17.89 -12.26
CA GLU A 267 -31.14 -18.20 -11.48
C GLU A 267 -31.05 -17.79 -9.99
N ASP A 268 -29.89 -17.30 -9.53
CA ASP A 268 -29.65 -16.97 -8.11
C ASP A 268 -30.06 -15.54 -7.70
N ALA A 269 -30.45 -14.66 -8.63
CA ALA A 269 -30.76 -13.25 -8.31
C ALA A 269 -32.16 -13.01 -7.70
N ALA A 270 -33.05 -14.02 -7.67
CA ALA A 270 -34.46 -13.84 -7.34
C ALA A 270 -34.79 -13.63 -5.84
N ASN A 271 -33.80 -13.63 -4.94
CA ASN A 271 -34.05 -13.58 -3.48
C ASN A 271 -33.49 -12.35 -2.74
N ILE A 272 -32.99 -11.33 -3.44
CA ILE A 272 -32.54 -10.08 -2.81
C ILE A 272 -33.60 -8.99 -3.04
N GLN A 273 -34.69 -9.03 -2.27
CA GLN A 273 -35.50 -7.82 -2.02
C GLN A 273 -34.74 -6.93 -1.03
N ALA A 274 -33.62 -6.36 -1.46
CA ALA A 274 -32.99 -5.28 -0.71
C ALA A 274 -33.86 -4.04 -0.87
N GLU A 275 -34.37 -3.49 0.25
CA GLU A 275 -34.98 -2.17 0.25
C GLU A 275 -33.95 -1.17 -0.28
N VAL A 276 -34.12 -0.74 -1.54
CA VAL A 276 -33.26 0.25 -2.17
C VAL A 276 -33.55 1.59 -1.48
N ARG A 277 -32.71 1.97 -0.52
CA ARG A 277 -32.79 3.31 0.06
C ARG A 277 -32.48 4.33 -1.03
N PRO A 278 -33.18 5.48 -1.08
CA PRO A 278 -32.81 6.56 -1.97
C PRO A 278 -31.38 7.02 -1.66
N LEU A 279 -30.61 7.28 -2.71
CA LEU A 279 -29.26 7.83 -2.62
C LEU A 279 -29.30 9.24 -2.02
N THR A 280 -28.33 9.56 -1.17
CA THR A 280 -28.12 10.92 -0.65
C THR A 280 -27.58 11.83 -1.75
N LYS A 281 -27.68 13.15 -1.56
CA LYS A 281 -27.14 14.13 -2.51
C LYS A 281 -25.63 13.94 -2.75
N ASP A 282 -24.85 13.69 -1.69
CA ASP A 282 -23.40 13.50 -1.80
C ASP A 282 -23.06 12.22 -2.58
N GLU A 283 -23.85 11.16 -2.44
CA GLU A 283 -23.72 9.92 -3.22
C GLU A 283 -24.04 10.18 -4.71
N ILE A 284 -25.08 10.98 -5.00
CA ILE A 284 -25.44 11.38 -6.37
C ILE A 284 -24.35 12.26 -6.99
N ASP A 285 -23.82 13.24 -6.26
CA ASP A 285 -22.76 14.13 -6.75
C ASP A 285 -21.47 13.34 -7.02
N LEU A 286 -21.15 12.34 -6.18
CA LEU A 286 -20.03 11.43 -6.40
C LEU A 286 -20.22 10.56 -7.65
N LEU A 287 -21.41 9.97 -7.84
CA LEU A 287 -21.74 9.16 -9.02
C LEU A 287 -21.70 9.99 -10.31
N ASN A 288 -22.24 11.21 -10.28
CA ASN A 288 -22.18 12.13 -11.43
C ASN A 288 -20.75 12.48 -11.78
N LYS A 289 -19.90 12.75 -10.77
CA LYS A 289 -18.48 12.99 -11.00
C LYS A 289 -17.81 11.78 -11.63
N GLN A 290 -18.07 10.56 -11.11
CA GLN A 290 -17.54 9.32 -11.70
C GLN A 290 -18.01 9.11 -13.14
N ARG A 291 -19.26 9.45 -13.45
CA ARG A 291 -19.83 9.38 -14.80
C ARG A 291 -19.11 10.31 -15.77
N GLU A 292 -18.98 11.60 -15.44
CA GLU A 292 -18.23 12.58 -16.25
C GLU A 292 -16.80 12.09 -16.51
N GLU A 293 -16.19 11.56 -15.46
CA GLU A 293 -14.87 10.98 -15.47
C GLU A 293 -14.72 9.72 -16.35
N LEU A 294 -15.78 8.95 -16.58
CA LEU A 294 -15.77 7.77 -17.45
C LEU A 294 -16.12 8.13 -18.90
N GLU A 295 -16.97 9.13 -19.10
CA GLU A 295 -17.27 9.68 -20.42
C GLU A 295 -15.99 10.20 -21.13
N GLU A 296 -14.99 10.67 -20.37
CA GLU A 296 -13.69 11.08 -20.94
C GLU A 296 -12.94 9.94 -21.65
N ILE A 297 -13.17 8.70 -21.25
CA ILE A 297 -12.49 7.50 -21.76
C ILE A 297 -13.47 6.50 -22.41
N ILE A 298 -14.70 6.91 -22.72
CA ILE A 298 -15.75 6.05 -23.28
C ILE A 298 -15.32 5.28 -24.53
N CYS A 299 -14.44 5.89 -25.34
CA CYS A 299 -13.92 5.24 -26.55
C CYS A 299 -13.14 3.96 -26.25
N TRP A 300 -12.51 3.83 -25.09
CA TRP A 300 -11.83 2.59 -24.68
C TRP A 300 -12.83 1.48 -24.34
N TYR A 301 -13.92 1.80 -23.64
CA TYR A 301 -14.98 0.83 -23.41
C TYR A 301 -15.67 0.43 -24.73
N ALA A 302 -15.86 1.37 -25.65
CA ALA A 302 -16.40 1.08 -26.98
C ALA A 302 -15.48 0.16 -27.82
N LEU A 303 -14.17 0.21 -27.63
CA LEU A 303 -13.21 -0.70 -28.27
C LEU A 303 -13.39 -2.15 -27.81
N ASP A 304 -13.80 -2.35 -26.55
CA ASP A 304 -13.97 -3.67 -25.95
C ASP A 304 -15.06 -4.52 -26.64
N GLU A 305 -16.05 -3.88 -27.28
CA GLU A 305 -17.05 -4.58 -28.10
C GLU A 305 -16.42 -5.45 -29.20
N PHE A 306 -15.25 -5.05 -29.71
CA PHE A 306 -14.51 -5.86 -30.67
C PHE A 306 -13.87 -7.11 -30.05
N PHE A 307 -13.65 -7.18 -28.73
CA PHE A 307 -13.13 -8.37 -28.07
C PHE A 307 -14.04 -9.58 -28.31
N THR A 308 -15.35 -9.38 -28.12
CA THR A 308 -16.38 -10.41 -28.38
C THR A 308 -16.48 -10.73 -29.86
N ILE A 309 -16.48 -9.71 -30.74
CA ILE A 309 -16.54 -9.91 -32.20
C ILE A 309 -15.35 -10.75 -32.68
N ILE A 310 -14.13 -10.45 -32.23
CA ILE A 310 -12.91 -11.19 -32.58
C ILE A 310 -13.00 -12.64 -32.10
N ASN A 311 -13.49 -12.84 -30.86
CA ASN A 311 -13.69 -14.18 -30.32
C ASN A 311 -14.62 -15.02 -31.19
N GLU A 312 -15.77 -14.48 -31.62
CA GLU A 312 -16.75 -15.20 -32.45
C GLU A 312 -16.32 -15.37 -33.91
N GLU A 313 -15.83 -14.31 -34.56
CA GLU A 313 -15.54 -14.32 -36.00
C GLU A 313 -14.21 -15.00 -36.34
N ILE A 314 -13.24 -14.99 -35.40
CA ILE A 314 -11.85 -15.38 -35.67
C ILE A 314 -11.41 -16.52 -34.76
N LEU A 315 -11.38 -16.30 -33.43
CA LEU A 315 -10.71 -17.23 -32.52
C LEU A 315 -11.48 -18.55 -32.34
N LYS A 316 -12.80 -18.52 -32.11
CA LYS A 316 -13.62 -19.74 -31.97
C LYS A 316 -13.61 -20.62 -33.22
N PRO A 317 -13.80 -20.10 -34.45
CA PRO A 317 -13.65 -20.90 -35.66
C PRO A 317 -12.27 -21.54 -35.79
N MET A 318 -11.21 -20.81 -35.43
CA MET A 318 -9.85 -21.34 -35.43
C MET A 318 -9.64 -22.45 -34.40
N MET A 319 -10.05 -22.23 -33.14
CA MET A 319 -10.00 -23.23 -32.07
C MET A 319 -10.75 -24.51 -32.45
N LYS A 320 -11.93 -24.38 -33.07
CA LYS A 320 -12.71 -25.51 -33.57
C LYS A 320 -12.01 -26.28 -34.69
N ASN A 321 -11.40 -25.56 -35.65
CA ASN A 321 -10.73 -26.20 -36.79
C ASN A 321 -9.54 -27.07 -36.39
N PHE A 322 -8.86 -26.74 -35.30
CA PHE A 322 -7.67 -27.46 -34.82
C PHE A 322 -7.88 -28.21 -33.51
N SER A 323 -9.10 -28.18 -32.95
CA SER A 323 -9.44 -28.79 -31.65
C SER A 323 -8.54 -28.31 -30.49
N ILE A 324 -8.24 -27.00 -30.45
CA ILE A 324 -7.36 -26.38 -29.45
C ILE A 324 -8.20 -25.56 -28.46
N LYS A 325 -7.86 -25.60 -27.17
CA LYS A 325 -8.42 -24.77 -26.10
C LYS A 325 -7.38 -23.75 -25.60
N ILE A 326 -7.19 -22.65 -26.31
CA ILE A 326 -6.35 -21.53 -25.84
C ILE A 326 -7.08 -20.81 -24.68
N PRO A 327 -6.41 -20.41 -23.57
CA PRO A 327 -4.95 -20.44 -23.33
C PRO A 327 -4.41 -21.73 -22.71
N PHE A 328 -5.24 -22.76 -22.48
CA PHE A 328 -4.84 -23.99 -21.80
C PHE A 328 -3.91 -24.87 -22.64
N ASP A 329 -4.16 -24.94 -23.95
CA ASP A 329 -3.32 -25.67 -24.89
C ASP A 329 -2.26 -24.74 -25.47
N SER A 330 -0.99 -25.11 -25.34
CA SER A 330 0.08 -24.39 -26.03
C SER A 330 0.07 -24.71 -27.52
N THR A 331 0.23 -23.68 -28.36
CA THR A 331 0.39 -23.85 -29.81
C THR A 331 1.85 -24.10 -30.21
N LEU A 332 2.80 -23.74 -29.35
CA LEU A 332 4.24 -23.88 -29.58
C LEU A 332 4.91 -24.63 -28.43
N LYS A 333 5.85 -25.51 -28.75
CA LYS A 333 6.67 -26.22 -27.76
C LYS A 333 8.16 -26.10 -28.06
N VAL A 334 8.96 -26.17 -27.01
CA VAL A 334 10.42 -26.15 -27.06
C VAL A 334 10.94 -27.53 -27.52
N ARG A 335 11.84 -27.58 -28.50
CA ARG A 335 12.44 -28.82 -29.03
C ARG A 335 13.67 -29.27 -28.25
N SER A 336 14.42 -28.32 -27.72
CA SER A 336 15.70 -28.53 -27.04
C SER A 336 15.98 -27.36 -26.10
N GLU A 337 16.94 -27.52 -25.19
CA GLU A 337 17.41 -26.43 -24.34
C GLU A 337 17.80 -25.21 -25.18
N ILE A 338 17.33 -24.02 -24.78
CA ILE A 338 17.55 -22.76 -25.50
C ILE A 338 18.96 -22.26 -25.18
N ASP A 339 19.76 -21.96 -26.20
CA ASP A 339 21.06 -21.29 -25.99
C ASP A 339 20.85 -19.87 -25.45
N LYS A 340 21.24 -19.65 -24.19
CA LYS A 340 21.12 -18.35 -23.53
C LYS A 340 21.94 -17.25 -24.22
N ASN A 341 22.96 -17.57 -25.01
CA ASN A 341 23.78 -16.58 -25.70
C ASN A 341 22.98 -15.75 -26.71
N ILE A 342 21.84 -16.26 -27.18
CA ILE A 342 20.88 -15.52 -28.00
C ILE A 342 20.41 -14.24 -27.29
N PHE A 343 20.39 -14.25 -25.96
CA PHE A 343 19.98 -13.12 -25.11
C PHE A 343 21.16 -12.33 -24.53
N SER A 344 22.40 -12.54 -25.00
CA SER A 344 23.61 -11.92 -24.44
C SER A 344 23.49 -10.39 -24.23
N GLU A 345 22.94 -9.65 -25.18
CA GLU A 345 22.70 -8.20 -25.06
C GLU A 345 21.66 -7.83 -23.98
N LEU A 346 20.63 -8.66 -23.82
CA LEU A 346 19.58 -8.45 -22.81
C LEU A 346 20.01 -8.89 -21.41
N LEU A 347 20.94 -9.84 -21.33
CA LEU A 347 21.50 -10.37 -20.08
C LEU A 347 22.76 -9.62 -19.62
N ASN A 348 23.26 -8.67 -20.41
CA ASN A 348 24.41 -7.86 -20.03
C ASN A 348 24.03 -6.91 -18.88
N PRO A 349 24.64 -7.03 -17.68
CA PRO A 349 24.38 -6.13 -16.57
C PRO A 349 24.90 -4.71 -16.82
N GLU A 350 25.79 -4.49 -17.79
CA GLU A 350 26.35 -3.18 -18.09
C GLU A 350 25.26 -2.19 -18.56
N GLY A 351 25.13 -1.06 -17.84
CA GLY A 351 24.09 -0.06 -18.10
C GLY A 351 22.71 -0.41 -17.53
N VAL A 352 22.63 -1.40 -16.64
CA VAL A 352 21.46 -1.67 -15.80
C VAL A 352 21.77 -1.26 -14.36
N ASP A 353 21.25 -0.11 -13.94
CA ASP A 353 21.55 0.44 -12.61
C ASP A 353 20.92 -0.37 -11.47
N GLU A 354 21.65 -0.48 -10.37
CA GLU A 354 21.08 -0.90 -9.09
C GLU A 354 20.11 0.16 -8.57
N PRO A 355 19.08 -0.24 -7.79
CA PRO A 355 18.21 0.72 -7.13
C PRO A 355 19.00 1.71 -6.29
N GLU A 356 18.64 3.00 -6.35
CA GLU A 356 19.39 4.07 -5.70
C GLU A 356 19.52 3.88 -4.17
N TYR A 357 18.51 3.25 -3.55
CA TYR A 357 18.49 2.96 -2.12
C TYR A 357 19.53 1.90 -1.69
N MET A 358 20.13 1.16 -2.63
CA MET A 358 21.22 0.23 -2.31
C MET A 358 22.52 0.98 -2.00
N ILE A 359 22.65 2.23 -2.46
CA ILE A 359 23.88 3.02 -2.36
C ILE A 359 23.77 4.12 -1.28
N LYS A 360 22.62 4.78 -1.17
CA LYS A 360 22.42 5.92 -0.27
C LYS A 360 22.20 5.49 1.18
N ASP A 361 22.71 6.23 2.16
CA ASP A 361 22.55 5.90 3.59
C ASP A 361 21.54 6.78 4.34
N ASP A 362 20.58 7.36 3.63
CA ASP A 362 19.49 8.10 4.25
C ASP A 362 18.41 7.16 4.84
N GLU A 363 17.57 7.72 5.72
CA GLU A 363 16.54 6.96 6.43
C GLU A 363 15.60 6.17 5.49
N ASN A 364 15.17 6.77 4.37
CA ASN A 364 14.26 6.12 3.43
C ASN A 364 14.98 5.00 2.69
N SER A 365 16.23 5.21 2.33
CA SER A 365 17.05 4.18 1.67
C SER A 365 17.31 2.98 2.59
N ILE A 366 17.60 3.21 3.88
CA ILE A 366 17.72 2.14 4.88
C ILE A 366 16.40 1.38 5.00
N LYS A 367 15.25 2.07 5.04
CA LYS A 367 13.94 1.42 5.10
C LYS A 367 13.67 0.55 3.87
N LYS A 368 13.95 1.02 2.65
CA LYS A 368 13.83 0.18 1.44
C LYS A 368 14.78 -1.03 1.47
N ARG A 369 16.00 -0.86 1.98
CA ARG A 369 16.91 -2.00 2.22
C ARG A 369 16.34 -2.99 3.23
N LEU A 370 15.67 -2.53 4.28
CA LEU A 370 14.96 -3.41 5.22
C LEU A 370 13.79 -4.13 4.53
N GLU A 371 13.01 -3.44 3.69
CA GLU A 371 11.96 -4.09 2.89
C GLU A 371 12.53 -5.21 2.03
N TYR A 372 13.61 -4.95 1.29
CA TYR A 372 14.31 -5.97 0.51
C TYR A 372 14.87 -7.09 1.40
N PHE A 373 15.48 -6.76 2.54
CA PHE A 373 16.04 -7.73 3.49
C PHE A 373 14.97 -8.69 4.06
N PHE A 374 13.75 -8.18 4.26
CA PHE A 374 12.56 -8.95 4.63
C PHE A 374 11.75 -9.42 3.41
N LEU A 375 12.30 -9.33 2.19
CA LEU A 375 11.67 -9.78 0.95
C LEU A 375 10.23 -9.24 0.78
N TRP A 376 9.99 -7.99 1.19
CA TRP A 376 8.68 -7.33 1.13
C TRP A 376 7.52 -8.10 1.79
N TYR A 377 7.83 -9.07 2.65
CA TYR A 377 6.84 -9.73 3.49
C TYR A 377 6.41 -8.81 4.64
N ASP A 378 5.22 -9.07 5.13
CA ASP A 378 4.75 -8.50 6.38
C ASP A 378 5.56 -9.07 7.55
N VAL A 379 5.59 -8.32 8.65
CA VAL A 379 6.34 -8.69 9.86
C VAL A 379 5.40 -8.80 11.05
N GLU A 380 5.64 -9.76 11.92
CA GLU A 380 5.10 -9.80 13.27
C GLU A 380 6.26 -9.70 14.26
N VAL A 381 6.04 -8.99 15.36
CA VAL A 381 7.12 -8.70 16.30
C VAL A 381 6.80 -9.28 17.67
N LEU A 382 7.71 -10.12 18.15
CA LEU A 382 7.76 -10.54 19.53
C LEU A 382 8.63 -9.56 20.31
N ASP A 383 7.97 -8.61 20.97
CA ASP A 383 8.63 -7.58 21.76
C ASP A 383 9.15 -8.17 23.09
N THR A 384 10.47 -8.18 23.24
CA THR A 384 11.14 -8.70 24.44
C THR A 384 11.43 -7.61 25.49
N GLN A 385 11.12 -6.34 25.19
CA GLN A 385 11.38 -5.22 26.12
C GLN A 385 10.56 -5.33 27.41
N LYS A 386 9.47 -6.09 27.41
CA LYS A 386 8.69 -6.44 28.61
C LYS A 386 9.24 -7.70 29.27
N ILE A 387 10.39 -7.59 29.96
CA ILE A 387 10.93 -8.47 31.03
C ILE A 387 10.41 -9.92 31.01
N THR A 388 10.50 -10.60 29.88
CA THR A 388 10.00 -11.98 29.76
C THR A 388 11.02 -12.80 29.01
N LEU A 389 11.83 -13.53 29.78
CA LEU A 389 12.83 -14.47 29.27
C LEU A 389 12.25 -15.48 28.26
N PHE A 390 10.92 -15.69 28.27
CA PHE A 390 10.25 -16.67 27.41
C PHE A 390 10.13 -16.25 25.93
N ASN A 391 10.04 -14.94 25.62
CA ASN A 391 9.80 -14.46 24.25
C ASN A 391 11.07 -14.08 23.47
N GLY A 392 12.26 -14.24 24.08
CA GLY A 392 13.55 -13.94 23.46
C GLY A 392 14.15 -15.12 22.71
N VAL A 393 15.47 -15.31 22.87
CA VAL A 393 16.22 -16.40 22.20
C VAL A 393 15.62 -17.81 22.40
N PRO A 394 15.10 -18.22 23.57
CA PRO A 394 14.49 -19.54 23.72
C PRO A 394 13.32 -19.80 22.76
N ALA A 395 12.46 -18.80 22.54
CA ALA A 395 11.37 -18.88 21.57
C ALA A 395 11.90 -18.92 20.14
N PHE A 396 12.89 -18.08 19.81
CA PHE A 396 13.56 -18.11 18.50
C PHE A 396 14.14 -19.49 18.18
N VAL A 397 14.90 -20.08 19.10
CA VAL A 397 15.52 -21.41 18.91
C VAL A 397 14.45 -22.49 18.76
N THR A 398 13.39 -22.44 19.56
CA THR A 398 12.27 -23.40 19.48
C THR A 398 11.59 -23.32 18.10
N MET A 399 11.33 -22.11 17.62
CA MET A 399 10.75 -21.89 16.29
C MET A 399 11.69 -22.34 15.17
N LEU A 400 12.97 -22.01 15.25
CA LEU A 400 13.97 -22.44 14.28
C LEU A 400 14.04 -23.97 14.18
N LEU A 401 14.08 -24.66 15.32
CA LEU A 401 14.05 -26.12 15.39
C LEU A 401 12.80 -26.69 14.73
N GLY A 402 11.63 -26.12 15.04
CA GLY A 402 10.35 -26.50 14.45
C GLY A 402 10.34 -26.34 12.93
N SER A 403 10.71 -25.16 12.43
CA SER A 403 10.77 -24.84 11.00
C SER A 403 11.74 -25.77 10.25
N VAL A 404 12.94 -26.00 10.79
CA VAL A 404 13.92 -26.92 10.17
C VAL A 404 13.39 -28.35 10.13
N THR A 405 12.70 -28.78 11.19
CA THR A 405 12.12 -30.13 11.27
C THR A 405 11.03 -30.31 10.22
N LEU A 406 10.10 -29.35 10.09
CA LEU A 406 9.05 -29.36 9.07
C LEU A 406 9.64 -29.40 7.66
N LYS A 407 10.62 -28.53 7.37
CA LYS A 407 11.29 -28.50 6.05
C LYS A 407 11.96 -29.81 5.68
N LYS A 408 12.61 -30.48 6.64
CA LYS A 408 13.18 -31.81 6.40
C LYS A 408 12.12 -32.86 6.04
N MET A 409 10.96 -32.83 6.70
CA MET A 409 9.87 -33.76 6.43
C MET A 409 9.26 -33.55 5.03
N GLU A 410 9.20 -32.31 4.59
CA GLU A 410 8.64 -31.92 3.28
C GLU A 410 9.65 -32.01 2.14
N HIS A 411 10.92 -32.35 2.42
CA HIS A 411 12.04 -32.16 1.49
C HIS A 411 12.08 -30.74 0.90
N GLY A 412 11.68 -29.75 1.70
CA GLY A 412 11.57 -28.37 1.29
C GLY A 412 12.90 -27.62 1.30
N ASP A 413 12.86 -26.38 0.81
CA ASP A 413 13.99 -25.45 0.80
C ASP A 413 14.48 -25.07 2.21
N LYS A 414 15.62 -24.38 2.27
CA LYS A 414 16.24 -23.91 3.51
C LYS A 414 15.33 -22.97 4.28
N VAL A 415 15.36 -23.04 5.60
CA VAL A 415 14.73 -22.04 6.47
C VAL A 415 15.49 -20.72 6.35
N LEU A 416 14.79 -19.63 6.08
CA LEU A 416 15.39 -18.31 5.98
C LEU A 416 15.42 -17.63 7.35
N VAL A 417 16.63 -17.23 7.77
CA VAL A 417 16.88 -16.51 9.01
C VAL A 417 17.49 -15.14 8.69
N ARG A 418 17.14 -14.15 9.50
CA ARG A 418 17.76 -12.82 9.47
C ARG A 418 18.41 -12.53 10.81
N ARG A 419 19.65 -12.07 10.77
CA ARG A 419 20.38 -11.53 11.91
C ARG A 419 20.47 -10.01 11.76
N ILE A 420 20.00 -9.27 12.75
CA ILE A 420 20.00 -7.81 12.72
C ILE A 420 20.83 -7.31 13.90
N LYS A 421 21.88 -6.54 13.60
CA LYS A 421 22.79 -5.94 14.58
C LYS A 421 22.44 -4.48 14.79
N HIS A 422 22.31 -4.08 16.05
CA HIS A 422 22.05 -2.70 16.45
C HIS A 422 23.27 -2.16 17.19
N PRO A 423 23.94 -1.11 16.68
CA PRO A 423 25.08 -0.51 17.37
C PRO A 423 24.73 -0.10 18.81
N ALA A 424 25.54 -0.53 19.78
CA ALA A 424 25.39 -0.24 21.20
C ALA A 424 26.75 0.10 21.84
N ASN A 425 26.75 0.59 23.09
CA ASN A 425 27.98 1.02 23.78
C ASN A 425 28.92 -0.17 24.04
N GLY A 426 29.92 -0.35 23.16
CA GLY A 426 30.95 -1.39 23.27
C GLY A 426 30.62 -2.70 22.55
N GLY A 427 29.56 -2.73 21.72
CA GLY A 427 29.15 -3.94 21.00
C GLY A 427 27.85 -3.74 20.21
N TYR A 428 27.04 -4.78 20.14
CA TYR A 428 25.77 -4.80 19.44
C TYR A 428 24.66 -5.42 20.29
N ASP A 429 23.46 -4.85 20.17
CA ASP A 429 22.22 -5.59 20.45
C ASP A 429 21.83 -6.38 19.19
N TYR A 430 21.16 -7.52 19.39
CA TYR A 430 20.80 -8.44 18.33
C TYR A 430 19.29 -8.64 18.30
N SER A 431 18.72 -8.52 17.12
CA SER A 431 17.41 -9.08 16.78
C SER A 431 17.58 -10.24 15.81
N TYR A 432 16.70 -11.22 15.90
CA TYR A 432 16.64 -12.33 14.94
C TYR A 432 15.26 -12.37 14.29
N ALA A 433 15.18 -12.88 13.07
CA ALA A 433 13.90 -13.16 12.44
C ALA A 433 13.92 -14.49 11.69
N ILE A 434 12.75 -15.13 11.61
CA ILE A 434 12.53 -16.38 10.87
C ILE A 434 11.36 -16.16 9.93
N LEU A 435 11.51 -16.57 8.66
CA LEU A 435 10.39 -16.59 7.71
C LEU A 435 9.48 -17.78 8.03
N ILE A 436 8.20 -17.50 8.26
CA ILE A 436 7.17 -18.52 8.39
C ILE A 436 6.43 -18.59 7.06
N GLU A 437 6.57 -19.73 6.42
CA GLU A 437 6.06 -19.96 5.08
C GLU A 437 4.65 -20.54 5.11
N VAL A 438 3.72 -19.86 4.46
CA VAL A 438 2.30 -20.24 4.36
C VAL A 438 1.86 -20.01 2.91
N TYR A 439 2.20 -20.97 2.04
CA TYR A 439 1.85 -20.92 0.63
C TYR A 439 0.52 -21.64 0.36
N GLY A 440 -0.32 -21.01 -0.45
CA GLY A 440 -1.46 -21.61 -1.13
C GLY A 440 -1.23 -21.64 -2.64
N VAL A 441 -2.16 -22.26 -3.38
CA VAL A 441 -2.08 -22.35 -4.85
C VAL A 441 -2.10 -20.98 -5.52
N ILE A 442 -2.80 -20.02 -4.91
CA ILE A 442 -3.07 -18.68 -5.48
C ILE A 442 -2.66 -17.53 -4.55
N SER A 443 -2.11 -17.82 -3.37
CA SER A 443 -1.78 -16.82 -2.36
C SER A 443 -0.53 -17.19 -1.58
N ASP A 444 0.27 -16.20 -1.23
CA ASP A 444 1.42 -16.36 -0.34
C ASP A 444 1.22 -15.48 0.89
N SER A 445 0.74 -16.14 1.96
CA SER A 445 0.47 -15.54 3.28
C SER A 445 1.66 -15.68 4.23
N SER A 446 2.85 -16.00 3.70
CA SER A 446 4.06 -16.10 4.52
C SER A 446 4.40 -14.74 5.14
N GLY A 447 5.17 -14.75 6.23
CA GLY A 447 5.54 -13.55 6.97
C GLY A 447 6.72 -13.78 7.88
N TRP A 448 7.39 -12.70 8.30
CA TRP A 448 8.51 -12.80 9.23
C TRP A 448 8.06 -12.67 10.67
N ILE A 449 8.54 -13.56 11.54
CA ILE A 449 8.48 -13.34 12.98
C ILE A 449 9.82 -12.78 13.43
N VAL A 450 9.78 -11.58 14.00
CA VAL A 450 10.94 -10.81 14.46
C VAL A 450 11.01 -10.86 15.99
N PHE A 451 12.10 -11.42 16.49
CA PHE A 451 12.50 -11.42 17.90
C PHE A 451 13.35 -10.18 18.15
N PHE A 452 12.68 -9.08 18.47
CA PHE A 452 13.32 -7.77 18.59
C PHE A 452 14.15 -7.68 19.87
N ASP A 453 15.41 -7.23 19.73
CA ASP A 453 16.27 -6.81 20.83
C ASP A 453 16.48 -7.87 21.93
N CYS A 454 16.76 -9.11 21.53
CA CYS A 454 16.68 -10.28 22.42
C CYS A 454 18.04 -10.83 22.92
N ALA A 455 19.17 -10.30 22.41
CA ALA A 455 20.52 -10.69 22.82
C ALA A 455 21.52 -9.54 22.65
N THR A 456 22.69 -9.63 23.30
CA THR A 456 23.79 -8.66 23.15
C THR A 456 25.14 -9.37 23.12
N ASP A 457 26.23 -8.74 22.69
CA ASP A 457 27.58 -9.32 22.74
C ASP A 457 28.52 -8.67 23.77
N TYR A 458 27.98 -7.75 24.58
CA TYR A 458 28.76 -6.98 25.56
C TYR A 458 28.27 -7.15 27.01
N SER A 459 27.18 -7.91 27.23
CA SER A 459 26.62 -8.17 28.56
C SER A 459 26.58 -9.68 28.83
N GLY A 460 26.88 -10.12 30.07
CA GLY A 460 27.01 -11.56 30.34
C GLY A 460 25.73 -12.37 30.06
N GLY A 461 24.55 -11.86 30.45
CA GLY A 461 23.27 -12.52 30.17
C GLY A 461 22.87 -12.46 28.69
N GLY A 462 23.06 -11.29 28.05
CA GLY A 462 22.78 -11.11 26.63
C GLY A 462 23.69 -11.96 25.73
N ASP A 463 24.96 -12.12 26.10
CA ASP A 463 25.94 -12.90 25.33
C ASP A 463 25.66 -14.40 25.43
N SER A 464 25.25 -14.90 26.60
CA SER A 464 24.78 -16.29 26.71
C SER A 464 23.59 -16.59 25.78
N ASN A 465 22.64 -15.65 25.67
CA ASN A 465 21.52 -15.76 24.74
C ASN A 465 22.01 -15.74 23.29
N ARG A 466 22.89 -14.79 22.93
CA ARG A 466 23.48 -14.72 21.59
C ARG A 466 24.17 -16.03 21.22
N LEU A 467 25.09 -16.51 22.06
CA LEU A 467 25.81 -17.77 21.84
C LEU A 467 24.89 -18.96 21.64
N THR A 468 23.77 -19.01 22.39
CA THR A 468 22.76 -20.07 22.22
C THR A 468 22.12 -19.99 20.83
N ALA A 469 21.61 -18.83 20.42
CA ALA A 469 21.02 -18.63 19.09
C ALA A 469 22.02 -18.98 17.97
N GLU A 470 23.26 -18.48 18.09
CA GLU A 470 24.31 -18.68 17.09
C GLU A 470 24.75 -20.13 16.98
N THR A 471 24.79 -20.89 18.07
CA THR A 471 25.14 -22.32 18.04
C THR A 471 24.19 -23.10 17.12
N PHE A 472 22.87 -22.90 17.27
CA PHE A 472 21.87 -23.57 16.43
C PHE A 472 21.90 -23.06 14.99
N ILE A 473 22.04 -21.74 14.79
CA ILE A 473 22.17 -21.16 13.45
C ILE A 473 23.36 -21.76 12.71
N GLU A 474 24.54 -21.82 13.34
CA GLU A 474 25.75 -22.36 12.73
C GLU A 474 25.64 -23.85 12.44
N GLU A 475 25.07 -24.63 13.36
CA GLU A 475 24.84 -26.05 13.17
C GLU A 475 23.96 -26.31 11.93
N PHE A 476 22.80 -25.65 11.84
CA PHE A 476 21.89 -25.83 10.71
C PHE A 476 22.40 -25.23 9.40
N SER A 477 23.18 -24.14 9.46
CA SER A 477 23.82 -23.57 8.28
C SER A 477 24.89 -24.52 7.72
N LYS A 478 25.72 -25.13 8.58
CA LYS A 478 26.72 -26.15 8.17
C LYS A 478 26.07 -27.38 7.54
N ALA A 479 24.87 -27.74 8.01
CA ALA A 479 24.07 -28.81 7.43
C ALA A 479 23.32 -28.40 6.14
N GLY A 480 23.41 -27.13 5.72
CA GLY A 480 22.73 -26.62 4.54
C GLY A 480 21.20 -26.51 4.69
N LEU A 481 20.69 -26.42 5.92
CA LEU A 481 19.26 -26.40 6.25
C LEU A 481 18.73 -24.99 6.51
N VAL A 482 19.62 -24.05 6.79
CA VAL A 482 19.31 -22.66 7.10
C VAL A 482 20.13 -21.75 6.20
N GLU A 483 19.52 -20.67 5.72
CA GLU A 483 20.21 -19.54 5.10
C GLU A 483 20.09 -18.33 6.01
N VAL A 484 21.23 -17.71 6.34
CA VAL A 484 21.28 -16.50 7.19
C VAL A 484 21.74 -15.31 6.37
N LYS A 485 20.96 -14.22 6.41
CA LYS A 485 21.41 -12.89 5.98
C LYS A 485 21.56 -11.97 7.18
N GLU A 486 22.58 -11.13 7.16
CA GLU A 486 22.89 -10.18 8.24
C GLU A 486 22.75 -8.73 7.77
N MET A 487 22.25 -7.86 8.64
CA MET A 487 22.22 -6.41 8.41
C MET A 487 22.54 -5.64 9.70
N VAL A 488 23.28 -4.54 9.58
CA VAL A 488 23.50 -3.58 10.67
C VAL A 488 22.55 -2.41 10.48
N VAL A 489 21.81 -2.04 11.52
CA VAL A 489 20.85 -0.92 11.46
C VAL A 489 20.64 -0.30 12.84
N ASP A 490 20.46 1.03 12.87
CA ASP A 490 20.09 1.74 14.10
C ASP A 490 18.82 1.15 14.72
N LYS A 491 18.84 0.97 16.04
CA LYS A 491 17.77 0.33 16.80
C LYS A 491 16.45 1.10 16.71
N LYS A 492 16.49 2.43 16.76
CA LYS A 492 15.30 3.28 16.72
C LYS A 492 14.69 3.26 15.33
N LEU A 493 15.53 3.33 14.30
CA LEU A 493 15.09 3.23 12.91
C LEU A 493 14.45 1.85 12.63
N PHE A 494 15.06 0.77 13.10
CA PHE A 494 14.48 -0.57 12.94
C PHE A 494 13.14 -0.70 13.69
N LYS A 495 13.05 -0.18 14.93
CA LYS A 495 11.78 -0.12 15.66
C LYS A 495 10.69 0.62 14.88
N LYS A 496 11.03 1.76 14.28
CA LYS A 496 10.10 2.55 13.44
C LYS A 496 9.63 1.75 12.22
N PHE A 497 10.55 1.09 11.51
CA PHE A 497 10.24 0.21 10.39
C PHE A 497 9.27 -0.92 10.78
N LEU A 498 9.55 -1.59 11.90
CA LEU A 498 8.71 -2.69 12.39
C LEU A 498 7.28 -2.24 12.70
N VAL A 499 7.09 -1.05 13.30
CA VAL A 499 5.74 -0.47 13.50
C VAL A 499 5.05 -0.22 12.16
N GLU A 500 5.77 0.37 11.19
CA GLU A 500 5.24 0.67 9.86
C GLU A 500 4.87 -0.58 9.06
N LYS A 501 5.54 -1.73 9.29
CA LYS A 501 5.30 -2.98 8.55
C LYS A 501 4.49 -4.03 9.28
N SER A 502 4.30 -3.90 10.60
CA SER A 502 3.55 -4.90 11.34
C SER A 502 2.07 -4.97 10.93
N THR A 503 1.50 -6.16 10.84
CA THR A 503 0.07 -6.38 10.58
C THR A 503 -0.77 -6.34 11.85
N SER A 504 -0.12 -6.48 13.02
CA SER A 504 -0.76 -6.53 14.34
C SER A 504 -0.16 -5.48 15.30
N THR A 505 -0.85 -5.25 16.41
CA THR A 505 -0.38 -4.35 17.49
C THR A 505 1.02 -4.73 17.93
N VAL A 506 1.97 -3.79 17.87
CA VAL A 506 3.39 -4.02 18.15
C VAL A 506 3.95 -2.87 18.98
N PHE A 507 4.76 -3.20 19.99
CA PHE A 507 5.21 -2.27 21.03
C PHE A 507 4.03 -1.56 21.71
N ASN A 508 3.93 -0.23 21.52
CA ASN A 508 2.84 0.61 21.99
C ASN A 508 1.92 1.07 20.84
N ALA A 509 2.09 0.54 19.63
CA ALA A 509 1.31 0.96 18.47
C ALA A 509 0.19 -0.05 18.20
N LYS A 510 -1.07 0.40 18.30
CA LYS A 510 -2.22 -0.36 17.83
C LYS A 510 -2.38 -0.18 16.33
N ILE A 511 -2.38 -1.29 15.61
CA ILE A 511 -2.48 -1.30 14.14
C ILE A 511 -3.87 -1.80 13.76
N SER A 512 -4.60 -0.98 13.02
CA SER A 512 -5.89 -1.34 12.44
C SER A 512 -5.80 -1.28 10.93
N LEU A 513 -6.17 -2.37 10.27
CA LEU A 513 -6.36 -2.40 8.82
C LEU A 513 -7.78 -1.92 8.52
N LEU A 514 -7.91 -0.73 7.91
CA LEU A 514 -9.17 -0.18 7.44
C LEU A 514 -9.26 -0.36 5.91
N PRO A 515 -10.46 -0.31 5.30
CA PRO A 515 -10.62 -0.42 3.84
C PRO A 515 -9.81 0.62 3.04
N PHE A 516 -9.50 1.76 3.65
CA PHE A 516 -8.77 2.86 3.03
C PHE A 516 -7.29 2.92 3.47
N GLY A 517 -6.78 1.87 4.12
CA GLY A 517 -5.36 1.74 4.47
C GLY A 517 -5.10 1.42 5.94
N LYS A 518 -3.80 1.33 6.24
CA LYS A 518 -3.30 1.01 7.59
C LYS A 518 -3.33 2.25 8.47
N HIS A 519 -4.02 2.16 9.61
CA HIS A 519 -4.03 3.19 10.64
C HIS A 519 -3.18 2.76 11.84
N VAL A 520 -2.18 3.57 12.20
CA VAL A 520 -1.29 3.32 13.34
C VAL A 520 -1.65 4.29 14.47
N LEU A 521 -2.06 3.76 15.62
CA LEU A 521 -2.34 4.52 16.84
C LEU A 521 -1.22 4.30 17.85
N ASP A 522 -0.42 5.32 18.11
CA ASP A 522 0.51 5.31 19.24
C ASP A 522 -0.30 5.44 20.55
N LEU A 523 -0.37 4.35 21.32
CA LEU A 523 -1.15 4.27 22.55
C LEU A 523 -0.57 5.16 23.65
N GLU A 524 0.75 5.38 23.71
CA GLU A 524 1.35 6.29 24.69
C GLU A 524 1.04 7.74 24.34
N GLU A 525 1.16 8.11 23.06
CA GLU A 525 0.80 9.46 22.62
C GLU A 525 -0.69 9.72 22.83
N THR A 526 -1.54 8.74 22.50
CA THR A 526 -2.99 8.82 22.67
C THR A 526 -3.36 8.91 24.15
N ALA A 527 -2.74 8.09 25.00
CA ALA A 527 -2.89 8.15 26.45
C ALA A 527 -2.54 9.53 26.98
N ARG A 528 -1.37 10.07 26.60
CA ARG A 528 -0.91 11.40 27.01
C ARG A 528 -1.85 12.51 26.54
N LYS A 529 -2.33 12.46 25.29
CA LYS A 529 -3.32 13.42 24.77
C LYS A 529 -4.62 13.37 25.57
N LEU A 530 -5.07 12.16 25.91
CA LEU A 530 -6.30 11.96 26.67
C LEU A 530 -6.14 12.34 28.14
N GLU A 531 -4.99 12.09 28.76
CA GLU A 531 -4.63 12.60 30.10
C GLU A 531 -4.65 14.13 30.14
N ASN A 532 -4.04 14.78 29.15
CA ASN A 532 -4.03 16.23 29.04
C ASN A 532 -5.45 16.79 28.86
N PHE A 533 -6.27 16.16 27.99
CA PHE A 533 -7.67 16.54 27.80
C PHE A 533 -8.48 16.39 29.09
N VAL A 534 -8.43 15.22 29.72
CA VAL A 534 -9.12 14.96 30.99
C VAL A 534 -8.67 15.92 32.09
N GLY A 535 -7.37 16.18 32.19
CA GLY A 535 -6.80 17.15 33.13
C GLY A 535 -7.35 18.56 32.91
N ALA A 536 -7.38 19.02 31.66
CA ALA A 536 -7.94 20.33 31.30
C ALA A 536 -9.45 20.43 31.58
N THR A 537 -10.23 19.38 31.23
CA THR A 537 -11.67 19.33 31.52
C THR A 537 -11.96 19.34 33.02
N LYS A 538 -11.19 18.59 33.82
CA LYS A 538 -11.30 18.62 35.29
C LYS A 538 -11.01 20.00 35.86
N GLY A 539 -9.98 20.68 35.35
CA GLY A 539 -9.67 22.07 35.70
C GLY A 539 -10.88 22.96 35.49
N LYS A 540 -11.40 23.03 34.27
CA LYS A 540 -12.55 23.88 33.92
C LYS A 540 -13.82 23.53 34.69
N LEU A 541 -14.09 22.24 34.93
CA LEU A 541 -15.23 21.83 35.75
C LEU A 541 -15.08 22.31 37.19
N LEU A 542 -13.87 22.26 37.75
CA LEU A 542 -13.60 22.76 39.10
C LEU A 542 -13.83 24.28 39.19
N GLU A 543 -13.36 25.03 38.19
CA GLU A 543 -13.60 26.48 38.11
C GLU A 543 -15.11 26.80 38.09
N LEU A 544 -15.89 26.07 37.27
CA LEU A 544 -17.34 26.22 37.20
C LEU A 544 -18.05 25.83 38.50
N LEU A 545 -17.58 24.79 39.18
CA LEU A 545 -18.14 24.37 40.47
C LEU A 545 -17.90 25.43 41.54
N VAL A 546 -16.71 26.04 41.57
CA VAL A 546 -16.41 27.13 42.50
C VAL A 546 -17.26 28.36 42.18
N TYR A 547 -17.35 28.75 40.91
CA TYR A 547 -18.23 29.84 40.48
C TYR A 547 -19.69 29.59 40.89
N TYR A 548 -20.21 28.40 40.64
CA TYR A 548 -21.58 28.01 41.01
C TYR A 548 -21.78 28.02 42.53
N TYR A 549 -20.82 27.49 43.29
CA TYR A 549 -20.87 27.48 44.75
C TYR A 549 -20.92 28.90 45.32
N LEU A 550 -20.03 29.78 44.87
CA LEU A 550 -19.97 31.16 45.35
C LEU A 550 -21.23 31.96 44.97
N THR A 551 -21.81 31.70 43.80
CA THR A 551 -23.03 32.40 43.34
C THR A 551 -24.32 31.89 43.98
N LYS A 552 -24.33 30.67 44.53
CA LYS A 552 -25.54 30.06 45.12
C LYS A 552 -25.73 30.30 46.61
N GLN A 553 -24.70 30.79 47.28
CA GLN A 553 -24.72 31.05 48.71
C GLN A 553 -25.22 32.49 48.91
N ASP A 554 -26.56 32.66 48.82
CA ASP A 554 -27.32 33.92 48.97
C ASP A 554 -26.80 34.75 50.15
N ASP A 555 -26.05 35.81 49.85
CA ASP A 555 -25.44 36.78 50.77
C ASP A 555 -24.50 36.23 51.86
N ALA A 556 -24.35 34.91 52.00
CA ALA A 556 -23.58 34.29 53.09
C ALA A 556 -22.09 34.67 53.11
N PHE A 557 -21.54 35.03 51.95
CA PHE A 557 -20.14 35.46 51.80
C PHE A 557 -19.96 36.96 51.56
N GLY A 558 -21.05 37.75 51.44
CA GLY A 558 -20.97 39.19 51.16
C GLY A 558 -20.31 39.54 49.82
N TYR A 559 -20.44 38.69 48.80
CA TYR A 559 -19.93 38.97 47.46
C TYR A 559 -20.96 39.68 46.60
N THR A 560 -20.63 40.89 46.14
CA THR A 560 -21.48 41.74 45.30
C THR A 560 -21.45 41.35 43.82
N LYS A 561 -20.33 40.77 43.36
CA LYS A 561 -20.13 40.39 41.96
C LYS A 561 -19.16 39.22 41.89
N ILE A 562 -19.51 38.21 41.10
CA ILE A 562 -18.65 37.04 40.87
C ILE A 562 -18.51 36.85 39.36
N GLU A 563 -17.28 36.69 38.89
CA GLU A 563 -16.95 36.52 37.48
C GLU A 563 -16.09 35.26 37.30
N TRP A 564 -16.36 34.50 36.25
CA TRP A 564 -15.61 33.30 35.88
C TRP A 564 -14.76 33.58 34.63
N ASP A 565 -13.55 33.02 34.62
CA ASP A 565 -12.62 33.01 33.49
C ASP A 565 -12.27 34.42 32.95
N ARG A 566 -11.81 35.30 33.84
CA ARG A 566 -11.48 36.69 33.51
C ARG A 566 -9.99 36.88 33.22
N ARG A 567 -9.66 37.63 32.16
CA ARG A 567 -8.27 38.04 31.87
C ARG A 567 -7.96 39.43 32.42
N ILE A 568 -6.97 39.50 33.31
CA ILE A 568 -6.52 40.72 33.99
C ILE A 568 -4.99 40.78 33.91
N GLY A 569 -4.43 41.89 33.41
CA GLY A 569 -2.97 42.03 33.23
C GLY A 569 -2.31 40.95 32.36
N GLY A 570 -3.04 40.41 31.38
CA GLY A 570 -2.57 39.30 30.53
C GLY A 570 -2.61 37.91 31.19
N LYS A 571 -3.01 37.82 32.46
CA LYS A 571 -3.18 36.56 33.20
C LYS A 571 -4.66 36.17 33.25
N GLN A 572 -4.93 34.87 33.24
CA GLN A 572 -6.29 34.32 33.44
C GLN A 572 -6.52 34.10 34.94
N ILE A 573 -7.62 34.63 35.45
CA ILE A 573 -8.14 34.42 36.80
C ILE A 573 -9.36 33.50 36.70
N ASP A 574 -9.30 32.36 37.37
CA ASP A 574 -10.31 31.32 37.22
C ASP A 574 -11.67 31.79 37.79
N VAL A 575 -11.72 32.26 39.04
CA VAL A 575 -12.89 32.94 39.60
C VAL A 575 -12.46 34.21 40.36
N LEU A 576 -13.20 35.29 40.15
CA LEU A 576 -12.97 36.60 40.77
C LEU A 576 -14.25 37.02 41.50
N ALA A 577 -14.16 37.44 42.75
CA ALA A 577 -15.29 37.94 43.53
C ALA A 577 -15.00 39.30 44.18
N ASP A 578 -15.90 40.26 44.00
CA ASP A 578 -15.88 41.57 44.68
C ASP A 578 -16.69 41.47 45.99
N ALA A 579 -16.04 41.70 47.13
CA ALA A 579 -16.70 41.71 48.44
C ALA A 579 -17.28 43.09 48.80
N GLU A 580 -18.30 43.11 49.65
CA GLU A 580 -18.93 44.33 50.16
C GLU A 580 -17.98 45.21 50.98
N ASP A 581 -16.98 44.60 51.63
CA ASP A 581 -15.96 45.30 52.42
C ASP A 581 -14.90 46.03 51.56
N GLY A 582 -15.01 45.93 50.22
CA GLY A 582 -14.12 46.57 49.27
C GLY A 582 -12.89 45.73 48.89
N THR A 583 -12.76 44.50 49.38
CA THR A 583 -11.71 43.56 48.96
C THR A 583 -12.09 42.80 47.67
N VAL A 584 -11.09 42.23 47.01
CA VAL A 584 -11.26 41.35 45.84
C VAL A 584 -10.67 39.99 46.13
N HIS A 585 -11.49 38.95 45.98
CA HIS A 585 -11.05 37.57 46.15
C HIS A 585 -10.72 36.96 44.79
N ILE A 586 -9.57 36.32 44.67
CA ILE A 586 -9.24 35.49 43.50
C ILE A 586 -9.21 34.02 43.93
N PHE A 587 -9.82 33.15 43.15
CA PHE A 587 -9.79 31.70 43.38
C PHE A 587 -9.10 31.04 42.20
N GLU A 588 -7.94 30.42 42.45
CA GLU A 588 -7.25 29.58 41.49
C GLU A 588 -7.67 28.13 41.67
N CYS A 589 -8.11 27.45 40.61
CA CYS A 589 -8.66 26.12 40.70
C CYS A 589 -7.70 25.08 40.09
N LYS A 590 -7.21 24.14 40.90
CA LYS A 590 -6.36 23.04 40.42
C LYS A 590 -6.90 21.69 40.84
N ALA A 591 -7.03 20.76 39.91
CA ALA A 591 -7.45 19.39 40.24
C ALA A 591 -6.49 18.69 41.24
N SER A 592 -5.22 19.11 41.29
CA SER A 592 -4.25 18.71 42.31
C SER A 592 -3.32 19.86 42.67
N ILE A 593 -2.78 19.85 43.89
CA ILE A 593 -1.96 20.94 44.44
C ILE A 593 -0.61 21.13 43.72
N GLY A 594 -0.04 20.09 43.09
CA GLY A 594 1.28 20.16 42.46
C GLY A 594 2.42 20.52 43.43
N ASP A 595 3.43 21.24 42.94
CA ASP A 595 4.48 21.83 43.78
C ASP A 595 3.98 23.12 44.46
N PRO A 596 4.03 23.23 45.80
CA PRO A 596 3.49 24.40 46.51
C PRO A 596 4.15 25.73 46.12
N GLN A 597 5.47 25.74 45.88
CA GLN A 597 6.19 26.99 45.60
C GLN A 597 5.81 27.55 44.25
N GLU A 598 5.67 26.69 43.24
CA GLU A 598 5.16 27.06 41.92
C GLU A 598 3.76 27.71 42.02
N ARG A 599 2.85 27.11 42.80
CA ARG A 599 1.49 27.66 42.99
C ARG A 599 1.47 28.98 43.74
N ILE A 600 2.27 29.10 44.81
CA ILE A 600 2.41 30.36 45.56
C ILE A 600 2.87 31.48 44.63
N ASN A 601 3.87 31.22 43.78
CA ASN A 601 4.37 32.21 42.82
C ASN A 601 3.30 32.57 41.78
N GLU A 602 2.61 31.58 41.20
CA GLU A 602 1.52 31.80 40.22
C GLU A 602 0.40 32.67 40.80
N LEU A 603 -0.09 32.39 42.01
CA LEU A 603 -1.16 33.18 42.64
C LEU A 603 -0.69 34.59 43.02
N ARG A 604 0.56 34.76 43.48
CA ARG A 604 1.11 36.09 43.79
C ARG A 604 1.20 37.00 42.57
N GLU A 605 1.60 36.44 41.43
CA GLU A 605 1.58 37.17 40.15
C GLU A 605 0.15 37.58 39.77
N LYS A 606 -0.81 36.65 39.87
CA LYS A 606 -2.23 36.93 39.61
C LYS A 606 -2.80 37.99 40.56
N ALA A 607 -2.52 37.89 41.86
CA ALA A 607 -2.96 38.84 42.87
C ALA A 607 -2.38 40.25 42.64
N THR A 608 -1.12 40.33 42.22
CA THR A 608 -0.47 41.60 41.88
C THR A 608 -1.15 42.26 40.68
N ALA A 609 -1.41 41.51 39.60
CA ALA A 609 -2.10 42.02 38.41
C ALA A 609 -3.52 42.53 38.75
N VAL A 610 -4.27 41.80 39.60
CA VAL A 610 -5.60 42.22 40.04
C VAL A 610 -5.53 43.46 40.93
N LYS A 611 -4.60 43.51 41.88
CA LYS A 611 -4.38 44.67 42.77
C LYS A 611 -4.04 45.93 41.98
N GLU A 612 -3.22 45.81 40.95
CA GLU A 612 -2.86 46.92 40.07
C GLU A 612 -4.03 47.45 39.27
N GLN A 613 -4.91 46.58 38.78
CA GLN A 613 -6.07 46.97 37.96
C GLN A 613 -7.22 47.52 38.81
N TYR A 614 -7.54 46.87 39.94
CA TYR A 614 -8.72 47.20 40.76
C TYR A 614 -8.41 48.22 41.86
N LYS A 615 -7.14 48.43 42.20
CA LYS A 615 -6.68 49.28 43.32
C LYS A 615 -7.33 48.90 44.67
N LYS A 616 -7.70 47.63 44.82
CA LYS A 616 -8.28 47.02 46.02
C LYS A 616 -7.30 46.03 46.63
N GLU A 617 -7.47 45.72 47.91
CA GLU A 617 -6.77 44.59 48.54
C GLU A 617 -7.25 43.27 47.92
N VAL A 618 -6.32 42.35 47.68
CA VAL A 618 -6.60 41.08 47.01
C VAL A 618 -6.33 39.93 47.97
N VAL A 619 -7.34 39.08 48.17
CA VAL A 619 -7.25 37.86 48.99
C VAL A 619 -7.14 36.66 48.05
N PRO A 620 -5.98 35.97 47.99
CA PRO A 620 -5.79 34.83 47.12
C PRO A 620 -6.25 33.52 47.77
N HIS A 621 -7.07 32.76 47.05
CA HIS A 621 -7.55 31.43 47.39
C HIS A 621 -7.01 30.42 46.39
N LEU A 622 -6.44 29.31 46.86
CA LEU A 622 -6.16 28.14 46.03
C LEU A 622 -7.21 27.08 46.34
N VAL A 623 -8.03 26.74 45.34
CA VAL A 623 -9.03 25.68 45.44
C VAL A 623 -8.50 24.42 44.78
N VAL A 624 -8.44 23.33 45.55
CA VAL A 624 -8.07 22.01 45.06
C VAL A 624 -9.21 21.02 45.24
N TRP A 625 -9.30 20.00 44.37
CA TRP A 625 -10.33 18.97 44.53
C TRP A 625 -10.26 18.31 45.92
N LYS A 626 -9.06 17.87 46.32
CA LYS A 626 -8.80 17.23 47.61
C LYS A 626 -7.48 17.70 48.18
N VAL A 627 -7.48 18.16 49.42
CA VAL A 627 -6.26 18.48 50.16
C VAL A 627 -5.70 17.19 50.73
N VAL A 628 -4.50 16.78 50.27
CA VAL A 628 -3.95 15.45 50.56
C VAL A 628 -2.82 15.48 51.60
N ASP A 629 -2.22 16.65 51.86
CA ASP A 629 -1.01 16.75 52.69
C ASP A 629 -1.03 18.00 53.61
N PRO A 630 -1.10 17.83 54.95
CA PRO A 630 -1.07 18.93 55.92
C PRO A 630 0.15 19.84 55.78
N TYR A 631 1.30 19.30 55.36
CA TYR A 631 2.52 20.10 55.19
C TYR A 631 2.41 21.08 54.02
N ARG A 632 1.86 20.62 52.89
CA ARG A 632 1.60 21.49 51.73
C ARG A 632 0.56 22.55 52.05
N LYS A 633 -0.47 22.20 52.81
CA LYS A 633 -1.46 23.15 53.32
C LYS A 633 -0.80 24.26 54.14
N MET A 634 -0.04 23.87 55.17
CA MET A 634 0.69 24.80 56.03
C MET A 634 1.57 25.76 55.23
N LYS A 635 2.33 25.26 54.25
CA LYS A 635 3.18 26.11 53.39
C LYS A 635 2.42 27.16 52.57
N ILE A 636 1.26 26.80 52.03
CA ILE A 636 0.45 27.70 51.21
C ILE A 636 -0.22 28.75 52.11
N GLU A 637 -0.74 28.34 53.26
CA GLU A 637 -1.36 29.23 54.24
C GLU A 637 -0.34 30.19 54.88
N GLU A 638 0.87 29.72 55.20
CA GLU A 638 1.99 30.56 55.66
C GLU A 638 2.38 31.64 54.63
N ALA A 639 2.09 31.40 53.35
CA ALA A 639 2.33 32.37 52.28
C ALA A 639 1.21 33.42 52.12
N GLY A 640 0.18 33.37 52.98
CA GLY A 640 -1.00 34.24 52.94
C GLY A 640 -2.03 33.85 51.87
N ILE A 641 -2.07 32.57 51.49
CA ILE A 641 -3.03 32.04 50.50
C ILE A 641 -3.94 31.04 51.20
N ASP A 642 -5.25 31.27 51.10
CA ASP A 642 -6.25 30.38 51.70
C ASP A 642 -6.37 29.11 50.86
N LEU A 643 -6.05 27.95 51.45
CA LEU A 643 -6.18 26.66 50.77
C LEU A 643 -7.55 26.04 51.04
N MET A 644 -8.30 25.86 49.96
CA MET A 644 -9.68 25.43 49.95
C MET A 644 -9.81 24.03 49.32
N SER A 645 -10.62 23.16 49.92
CA SER A 645 -10.94 21.82 49.39
C SER A 645 -12.32 21.83 48.77
N ALA A 646 -12.42 21.63 47.45
CA ALA A 646 -13.70 21.58 46.77
C ALA A 646 -14.58 20.41 47.23
N GLU A 647 -13.97 19.29 47.66
CA GLU A 647 -14.69 18.18 48.29
C GLU A 647 -15.45 18.64 49.56
N ASP A 648 -14.94 19.64 50.28
CA ASP A 648 -15.59 20.14 51.51
C ASP A 648 -16.79 21.03 51.19
N PHE A 649 -16.71 21.91 50.18
CA PHE A 649 -17.85 22.75 49.75
C PHE A 649 -18.98 21.92 49.16
N LEU A 650 -18.66 20.78 48.52
CA LEU A 650 -19.67 19.83 48.05
C LEU A 650 -20.45 19.16 49.19
N ARG A 651 -19.95 19.15 50.42
CA ARG A 651 -20.70 18.62 51.57
C ARG A 651 -21.85 19.53 51.99
N GLU A 652 -21.77 20.81 51.66
CA GLU A 652 -22.80 21.81 51.94
C GLU A 652 -24.02 21.66 51.00
N ARG A 653 -25.14 22.31 51.32
CA ARG A 653 -26.50 22.04 50.78
C ARG A 653 -26.69 22.24 49.26
N ALA A 654 -25.64 22.50 48.49
CA ALA A 654 -25.71 22.83 47.07
C ALA A 654 -25.90 21.64 46.13
N PHE A 655 -25.59 20.41 46.57
CA PHE A 655 -25.64 19.21 45.71
C PHE A 655 -26.30 18.02 46.43
N SER A 656 -27.02 17.17 45.68
CA SER A 656 -27.51 15.89 46.18
C SER A 656 -26.39 14.86 46.31
N ASP A 657 -26.54 13.85 47.18
CA ASP A 657 -25.52 12.80 47.37
C ASP A 657 -25.16 12.07 46.07
N LYS A 658 -26.14 11.88 45.18
CA LYS A 658 -25.92 11.28 43.86
C LYS A 658 -25.06 12.15 42.94
N GLU A 659 -25.21 13.47 43.01
CA GLU A 659 -24.38 14.41 42.24
C GLU A 659 -22.96 14.49 42.80
N LYS A 660 -22.82 14.50 44.13
CA LYS A 660 -21.51 14.45 44.81
C LYS A 660 -20.73 13.21 44.39
N GLU A 661 -21.38 12.06 44.39
CA GLU A 661 -20.75 10.80 43.98
C GLU A 661 -20.37 10.82 42.50
N LYS A 662 -21.18 11.39 41.61
CA LYS A 662 -20.81 11.58 40.19
C LYS A 662 -19.59 12.48 40.02
N LEU A 663 -19.56 13.63 40.70
CA LEU A 663 -18.43 14.57 40.64
C LEU A 663 -17.16 13.91 41.18
N LYS A 664 -17.26 13.20 42.30
CA LYS A 664 -16.15 12.43 42.85
C LYS A 664 -15.61 11.42 41.85
N ASN A 665 -16.47 10.65 41.20
CA ASN A 665 -16.05 9.71 40.17
C ASN A 665 -15.35 10.40 38.98
N VAL A 666 -15.79 11.60 38.58
CA VAL A 666 -15.11 12.39 37.53
C VAL A 666 -13.71 12.81 37.99
N PHE A 667 -13.58 13.44 39.16
CA PHE A 667 -12.29 13.96 39.63
C PHE A 667 -11.31 12.86 40.04
N ASP A 668 -11.79 11.74 40.58
CA ASP A 668 -10.97 10.59 40.97
C ASP A 668 -10.60 9.68 39.77
N PHE A 669 -11.22 9.87 38.60
CA PHE A 669 -10.92 9.10 37.39
C PHE A 669 -9.43 9.22 36.99
N ARG A 670 -8.73 8.08 36.86
CA ARG A 670 -7.35 8.02 36.36
C ARG A 670 -7.25 7.08 35.19
N ILE A 671 -6.81 7.58 34.05
CA ILE A 671 -6.78 6.79 32.83
C ILE A 671 -5.72 5.67 32.86
N GLY A 672 -4.61 5.90 33.56
CA GLY A 672 -3.58 4.87 33.74
C GLY A 672 -4.11 3.57 34.37
N LYS A 673 -5.20 3.65 35.15
CA LYS A 673 -5.87 2.47 35.72
C LYS A 673 -6.67 1.67 34.67
N TYR A 674 -7.10 2.30 33.58
CA TYR A 674 -7.84 1.65 32.49
C TYR A 674 -6.91 1.18 31.37
N LEU A 675 -5.83 1.93 31.12
CA LEU A 675 -4.81 1.52 30.15
C LEU A 675 -4.06 0.26 30.57
N SER A 676 -3.99 -0.08 31.87
CA SER A 676 -3.44 -1.35 32.32
C SER A 676 -4.32 -2.58 31.98
N TYR A 677 -5.56 -2.36 31.53
CA TYR A 677 -6.48 -3.43 31.09
C TYR A 677 -6.57 -3.57 29.57
N LEU A 678 -5.98 -2.64 28.82
CA LEU A 678 -5.87 -2.65 27.35
C LEU A 678 -4.48 -3.12 26.95
#